data_AF-A0A815M3M0-F1
#
_entry.id   AF-A0A815M3M0-F1
#
_cell.length_a   1.000
_cell.length_b   1.000
_cell.length_c   1.000
_cell.angle_alpha   90.00
_cell.angle_beta   90.00
_cell.angle_gamma   90.00
#
_symmetry.space_group_name_H-M   'P 1'
#
loop_
_entity.id
_entity.type
_entity.pdbx_description
1 polymer ?
#
loop_
_entity_poly.entity_id
_entity_poly.type
_entity_poly.pdbx_seq_one_letter_code
_entity_poly.pdbx_strand_id
1 'polypeptide(L)'
;MLLNESKKVYHIQLQNNQNEQNEEITYYQLYQHASYLAAVLQQTKHIGTNDRVAIWLARSAQLHVTILAILMTGATYVPFDADAPEERVNEVLEDLQITLLLVDSRRPITTHSLAFNVEHVAEKTDNICKIEQLTVDTHRNLPAYIICTSGSTGKPKAIAISHRSICHFVRADNEVMQIKYDDVVYQGSSAAFDMFLEETFLSYSVGATLVVASKTDVLNSDQLHLFFSRHSITVLFCVPTLLLLMSDDPALKIRLINSGGEACPQTLVDRWWKEDRVIFNSYGPTEITVAATVQSLHPGHPISIGAPLPNYVCCLLDEETGQPTSETTGELCIRGPGVALGYINREALTKEKFTEYGYRTGDRVSIENEKIYFHERIDSQVKLRGFRMELDEIEQELLQLEDRVVSAAVAVVHEQLVAFVVGSLSESQMREELRQRLPSYMIPDRLIKVDGVMPHLPSGKIDRKALLLMDDTIKPKFTDTETNSNFETEHTIDELSEDSQPIDVIINIFQKSFPHQQVKPNNDFFVDLGGHSLIAALTITELRKHFPIVALNDLYECKTATKLAERLTSQPTEKKNDESSAKTSVIYLKPSLARMIVCSIYQLLVILVLGTIASMELLLPYIGFVLLLKEHDLGYACLAAYVALVGTMIVRYSLPILVKWILIGRFKEGDFPLWGSVYLRWWTIEKLRNLAMEGILADSPLMSIYYRLLGARIGRNVHLGSINCAAPDLLEIDNETTISSEVHFQTAFVEDYTLKFRRICIDKDVYIGRRSVVNGQTRMNDYSELNDLFFLPANTSVPTGEVWHGSPATYSHNVEMEALPYDAANSKFKSLITAIIFTVIVVFFIPFFYCIPTIPGLILFEYVDLKPINDWVQVIIFAVPVGILYTCLVIVQIVVIRFLFIGTPTVGIYSTHSFVYIRKWLFDRIFNIALHIIHTFYATLYMVPFLRALGMKIGNRCEVSTAIGMVHSLVEIDDECFIADNVLLCDPYIRFGQMHLQRTTIGKRVFIGNSAIVPDGIQIPNECLIGCMSLVADGMEAKQSCLGSPAFILPN
;
A
#
# COMPACT_ATOMS: atom_id res chain seq x y z
N MET A 1 -0.71 41.95 20.62
CA MET A 1 -0.60 41.03 19.45
C MET A 1 -1.62 39.88 19.52
N LEU A 2 -1.99 39.37 20.71
CA LEU A 2 -2.98 38.30 20.94
C LEU A 2 -4.49 38.71 20.89
N LEU A 3 -4.84 39.90 20.39
CA LEU A 3 -6.23 40.43 20.36
C LEU A 3 -6.73 40.71 18.93
N ASN A 4 -6.24 39.95 17.93
CA ASN A 4 -6.72 40.08 16.56
C ASN A 4 -7.85 39.08 16.31
N GLU A 5 -9.10 39.56 16.18
CA GLU A 5 -10.32 38.75 16.02
C GLU A 5 -10.36 37.90 14.74
N SER A 6 -9.42 38.12 13.81
CA SER A 6 -9.40 37.51 12.48
C SER A 6 -8.74 36.12 12.39
N LYS A 7 -8.18 35.55 13.47
CA LYS A 7 -7.31 34.36 13.38
C LYS A 7 -7.66 33.22 14.33
N LYS A 8 -7.57 32.00 13.79
CA LYS A 8 -8.26 30.78 14.24
C LYS A 8 -7.29 29.61 14.40
N VAL A 9 -7.47 28.84 15.48
CA VAL A 9 -7.09 27.43 15.61
C VAL A 9 -8.25 26.62 15.04
N TYR A 10 -7.97 25.78 14.05
CA TYR A 10 -9.00 24.94 13.43
C TYR A 10 -8.97 23.57 14.10
N HIS A 11 -10.09 23.18 14.67
CA HIS A 11 -10.33 21.80 15.05
C HIS A 11 -11.41 21.21 14.15
N ILE A 12 -11.12 20.04 13.58
CA ILE A 12 -12.06 19.34 12.72
C ILE A 12 -12.67 18.23 13.58
N GLN A 13 -13.93 18.42 14.01
CA GLN A 13 -14.74 17.35 14.58
C GLN A 13 -15.56 16.68 13.47
N LEU A 14 -15.39 15.37 13.30
CA LEU A 14 -16.35 14.56 12.58
C LEU A 14 -17.45 14.11 13.56
N GLN A 15 -18.64 14.73 13.49
CA GLN A 15 -19.85 14.13 14.06
C GLN A 15 -20.79 13.63 12.96
N ASN A 16 -21.23 12.38 13.12
CA ASN A 16 -22.40 11.76 12.50
C ASN A 16 -22.73 12.20 11.06
N ASN A 17 -22.05 11.56 10.11
CA ASN A 17 -22.59 11.09 8.83
C ASN A 17 -23.33 12.07 7.88
N GLN A 18 -23.32 13.39 8.05
CA GLN A 18 -23.74 14.31 6.98
C GLN A 18 -23.41 15.82 7.08
N ASN A 19 -22.62 16.32 8.03
CA ASN A 19 -22.13 17.71 8.02
C ASN A 19 -20.71 17.81 8.63
N GLU A 20 -19.72 18.34 7.90
CA GLU A 20 -18.48 18.84 8.49
C GLU A 20 -18.80 20.16 9.21
N GLN A 21 -18.73 20.17 10.54
CA GLN A 21 -18.60 21.43 11.28
C GLN A 21 -17.12 21.63 11.60
N ASN A 22 -16.50 22.60 10.94
CA ASN A 22 -15.22 23.13 11.38
C ASN A 22 -15.44 23.80 12.73
N GLU A 23 -14.94 23.21 13.82
CA GLU A 23 -14.84 23.90 15.11
C GLU A 23 -13.65 24.85 15.04
N GLU A 24 -13.92 26.06 14.59
CA GLU A 24 -12.90 27.10 14.53
C GLU A 24 -12.91 27.88 15.85
N ILE A 25 -11.78 27.87 16.56
CA ILE A 25 -11.60 28.64 17.79
C ILE A 25 -10.53 29.70 17.58
N THR A 26 -10.91 30.98 17.65
CA THR A 26 -9.93 32.07 17.60
C THR A 26 -8.96 32.01 18.77
N TYR A 27 -7.77 32.59 18.64
CA TYR A 27 -6.86 32.74 19.80
C TYR A 27 -7.54 33.44 20.98
N TYR A 28 -8.47 34.37 20.70
CA TYR A 28 -9.27 35.03 21.72
C TYR A 28 -10.22 34.07 22.42
N GLN A 29 -11.00 33.28 21.67
CA GLN A 29 -11.90 32.26 22.25
C GLN A 29 -11.10 31.16 22.97
N LEU A 30 -9.96 30.74 22.43
CA LEU A 30 -9.06 29.78 23.07
C LEU A 30 -8.58 30.31 24.42
N TYR A 31 -8.16 31.57 24.47
CA TYR A 31 -7.79 32.25 25.71
C TYR A 31 -8.97 32.33 26.68
N GLN A 32 -10.18 32.68 26.23
CA GLN A 32 -11.37 32.75 27.07
C GLN A 32 -11.74 31.40 27.67
N HIS A 33 -11.81 30.35 26.85
CA HIS A 33 -12.15 28.99 27.29
C HIS A 33 -11.09 28.44 28.23
N ALA A 34 -9.81 28.65 27.94
CA ALA A 34 -8.70 28.24 28.81
C ALA A 34 -8.73 29.00 30.14
N SER A 35 -8.98 30.32 30.12
CA SER A 35 -9.06 31.15 31.33
C SER A 35 -10.21 30.73 32.23
N TYR A 36 -11.38 30.42 31.65
CA TYR A 36 -12.49 29.90 32.42
C TYR A 36 -12.17 28.54 33.03
N LEU A 37 -11.63 27.61 32.25
CA LEU A 37 -11.26 26.31 32.76
C LEU A 37 -10.20 26.43 33.86
N ALA A 38 -9.21 27.31 33.72
CA ALA A 38 -8.21 27.59 34.74
C ALA A 38 -8.87 28.06 36.05
N ALA A 39 -9.83 28.99 35.95
CA ALA A 39 -10.59 29.47 37.11
C ALA A 39 -11.40 28.33 37.76
N VAL A 40 -12.03 27.45 36.97
CA VAL A 40 -12.76 26.28 37.48
C VAL A 40 -11.81 25.32 38.20
N LEU A 41 -10.65 25.01 37.61
CA LEU A 41 -9.64 24.12 38.21
C LEU A 41 -9.12 24.68 39.54
N GLN A 42 -8.87 25.98 39.62
CA GLN A 42 -8.45 26.64 40.87
C GLN A 42 -9.56 26.69 41.92
N GLN A 43 -10.78 27.11 41.54
CA GLN A 43 -11.86 27.34 42.50
C GLN A 43 -12.49 26.04 43.01
N THR A 44 -12.64 25.04 42.14
CA THR A 44 -13.40 23.81 42.46
C THR A 44 -12.51 22.63 42.80
N LYS A 45 -11.28 22.60 42.29
CA LYS A 45 -10.32 21.50 42.49
C LYS A 45 -9.05 21.94 43.21
N HIS A 46 -8.92 23.23 43.53
CA HIS A 46 -7.78 23.81 44.24
C HIS A 46 -6.42 23.57 43.55
N ILE A 47 -6.42 23.42 42.22
CA ILE A 47 -5.21 23.20 41.43
C ILE A 47 -4.36 24.48 41.41
N GLY A 48 -3.06 24.35 41.69
CA GLY A 48 -2.08 25.43 41.65
C GLY A 48 -0.66 24.97 41.27
N THR A 49 0.35 25.78 41.61
CA THR A 49 1.74 25.64 41.11
C THR A 49 2.48 24.36 41.50
N ASN A 50 2.00 23.64 42.51
CA ASN A 50 2.62 22.39 42.97
C ASN A 50 1.89 21.14 42.46
N ASP A 51 0.77 21.33 41.77
CA ASP A 51 -0.07 20.24 41.31
C ASP A 51 0.36 19.71 39.94
N ARG A 52 0.12 18.42 39.75
CA ARG A 52 0.30 17.73 38.46
C ARG A 52 -1.06 17.31 37.96
N VAL A 53 -1.43 17.77 36.78
CA VAL A 53 -2.73 17.47 36.17
C VAL A 53 -2.49 16.59 34.95
N ALA A 54 -2.97 15.35 35.01
CA ALA A 54 -2.92 14.44 33.89
C ALA A 54 -4.00 14.78 32.85
N ILE A 55 -3.66 14.60 31.58
CA ILE A 55 -4.56 14.80 30.45
C ILE A 55 -4.63 13.50 29.66
N TRP A 56 -5.82 12.92 29.53
CA TRP A 56 -6.04 11.74 28.71
C TRP A 56 -7.17 11.99 27.72
N LEU A 57 -6.85 12.86 26.74
CA LEU A 57 -7.76 13.39 25.74
C LEU A 57 -7.22 13.12 24.33
N ALA A 58 -8.13 12.93 23.37
CA ALA A 58 -7.77 12.90 21.96
C ALA A 58 -7.44 14.31 21.43
N ARG A 59 -6.68 14.36 20.33
CA ARG A 59 -6.35 15.59 19.61
C ARG A 59 -7.61 16.38 19.29
N SER A 60 -7.69 17.58 19.85
CA SER A 60 -8.86 18.45 19.72
C SER A 60 -8.59 19.88 20.16
N ALA A 61 -9.47 20.81 19.78
CA ALA A 61 -9.48 22.15 20.39
C ALA A 61 -9.56 22.04 21.92
N GLN A 62 -10.29 21.05 22.43
CA GLN A 62 -10.39 20.77 23.85
C GLN A 62 -9.05 20.42 24.50
N LEU A 63 -8.22 19.59 23.85
CA LEU A 63 -6.87 19.30 24.33
C LEU A 63 -6.06 20.59 24.51
N HIS A 64 -6.10 21.49 23.53
CA HIS A 64 -5.39 22.77 23.58
C HIS A 64 -5.93 23.73 24.66
N VAL A 65 -7.26 23.81 24.81
CA VAL A 65 -7.92 24.56 25.91
C VAL A 65 -7.44 24.02 27.26
N THR A 66 -7.41 22.69 27.43
CA THR A 66 -7.01 22.04 28.67
C THR A 66 -5.54 22.28 29.01
N ILE A 67 -4.62 22.13 28.05
CA ILE A 67 -3.19 22.40 28.25
C ILE A 67 -2.98 23.84 28.71
N LEU A 68 -3.56 24.81 28.00
CA LEU A 68 -3.42 26.22 28.34
C LEU A 68 -4.04 26.55 29.70
N ALA A 69 -5.20 25.95 30.04
CA ALA A 69 -5.83 26.16 31.32
C ALA A 69 -4.97 25.68 32.49
N ILE A 70 -4.35 24.50 32.37
CA ILE A 70 -3.44 23.95 33.40
C ILE A 70 -2.21 24.85 33.55
N LEU A 71 -1.61 25.29 32.43
CA LEU A 71 -0.49 26.22 32.48
C LEU A 71 -0.87 27.57 33.11
N MET A 72 -2.11 28.05 32.88
CA MET A 72 -2.64 29.27 33.50
C MET A 72 -2.87 29.13 35.00
N THR A 73 -3.10 27.92 35.54
CA THR A 73 -3.13 27.71 36.99
C THR A 73 -1.73 27.62 37.61
N GLY A 74 -0.70 27.54 36.78
CA GLY A 74 0.69 27.29 37.16
C GLY A 74 1.02 25.84 37.43
N ALA A 75 0.05 24.93 37.30
CA ALA A 75 0.25 23.50 37.46
C ALA A 75 1.02 22.89 36.29
N THR A 76 1.62 21.73 36.55
CA THR A 76 2.32 20.94 35.53
C THR A 76 1.34 20.01 34.83
N TYR A 77 1.27 20.03 33.50
CA TYR A 77 0.47 19.03 32.79
C TYR A 77 1.27 17.76 32.47
N VAL A 78 0.57 16.61 32.50
CA VAL A 78 1.12 15.29 32.16
C VAL A 78 0.24 14.65 31.08
N PRO A 79 0.63 14.72 29.80
CA PRO A 79 -0.19 14.20 28.72
C PRO A 79 0.00 12.69 28.55
N PHE A 80 -1.12 12.00 28.35
CA PHE A 80 -1.15 10.60 27.91
C PHE A 80 -1.64 10.52 26.48
N ASP A 81 -1.11 9.53 25.75
CA ASP A 81 -1.68 9.17 24.46
C ASP A 81 -3.14 8.72 24.65
N ALA A 82 -4.02 9.12 23.73
CA ALA A 82 -5.43 8.76 23.82
C ALA A 82 -5.62 7.23 23.85
N ASP A 83 -4.75 6.45 23.21
CA ASP A 83 -4.82 5.00 23.15
C ASP A 83 -3.95 4.28 24.20
N ALA A 84 -3.35 5.01 25.15
CA ALA A 84 -2.55 4.41 26.22
C ALA A 84 -3.36 3.39 27.06
N PRO A 85 -2.82 2.20 27.41
CA PRO A 85 -3.50 1.25 28.28
C PRO A 85 -3.80 1.85 29.67
N GLU A 86 -4.93 1.48 30.25
CA GLU A 86 -5.35 2.02 31.56
C GLU A 86 -4.36 1.66 32.69
N GLU A 87 -3.80 0.45 32.68
CA GLU A 87 -2.80 0.01 33.66
C GLU A 87 -1.55 0.91 33.61
N ARG A 88 -1.06 1.18 32.40
CA ARG A 88 0.05 2.11 32.15
C ARG A 88 -0.24 3.52 32.66
N VAL A 89 -1.46 4.02 32.41
CA VAL A 89 -1.88 5.33 32.91
C VAL A 89 -1.85 5.31 34.45
N ASN A 90 -2.46 4.31 35.09
CA ASN A 90 -2.52 4.19 36.54
C ASN A 90 -1.14 4.12 37.19
N GLU A 91 -0.19 3.36 36.63
CA GLU A 91 1.20 3.33 37.11
C GLU A 91 1.84 4.72 37.14
N VAL A 92 1.66 5.50 36.08
CA VAL A 92 2.20 6.87 35.99
C VAL A 92 1.42 7.82 36.89
N LEU A 93 0.10 7.66 37.06
CA LEU A 93 -0.70 8.44 38.00
C LEU A 93 -0.18 8.27 39.43
N GLU A 94 0.13 7.04 39.81
CA GLU A 94 0.66 6.68 41.13
C GLU A 94 2.10 7.18 41.32
N ASP A 95 3.00 6.90 40.38
CA ASP A 95 4.41 7.31 40.47
C ASP A 95 4.55 8.84 40.51
N LEU A 96 3.76 9.55 39.70
CA LEU A 96 3.79 11.01 39.64
C LEU A 96 2.88 11.69 40.65
N GLN A 97 2.15 10.95 41.49
CA GLN A 97 1.23 11.53 42.48
C GLN A 97 0.30 12.58 41.85
N ILE A 98 -0.37 12.20 40.77
CA ILE A 98 -1.21 13.11 39.99
C ILE A 98 -2.39 13.62 40.84
N THR A 99 -2.56 14.94 40.91
CA THR A 99 -3.63 15.60 41.67
C THR A 99 -4.98 15.40 41.01
N LEU A 100 -5.03 15.44 39.67
CA LEU A 100 -6.26 15.38 38.90
C LEU A 100 -6.03 14.75 37.53
N LEU A 101 -6.90 13.83 37.12
CA LEU A 101 -6.95 13.32 35.75
C LEU A 101 -8.13 13.92 35.00
N LEU A 102 -7.85 14.56 33.85
CA LEU A 102 -8.87 15.07 32.93
C LEU A 102 -9.09 14.08 31.78
N VAL A 103 -10.34 13.63 31.61
CA VAL A 103 -10.74 12.64 30.59
C VAL A 103 -11.91 13.13 29.75
N ASP A 104 -12.09 12.51 28.58
CA ASP A 104 -13.27 12.70 27.74
C ASP A 104 -14.52 12.20 28.50
N SER A 105 -15.60 12.99 28.47
CA SER A 105 -16.91 12.67 29.05
C SER A 105 -17.48 11.30 28.69
N ARG A 106 -17.04 10.70 27.59
CA ARG A 106 -17.49 9.38 27.12
C ARG A 106 -16.76 8.20 27.77
N ARG A 107 -15.69 8.44 28.54
CA ARG A 107 -14.95 7.39 29.24
C ARG A 107 -15.53 7.10 30.63
N PRO A 108 -15.64 5.83 31.03
CA PRO A 108 -16.09 5.49 32.37
C PRO A 108 -15.13 6.08 33.41
N ILE A 109 -15.71 6.83 34.35
CA ILE A 109 -15.01 7.64 35.35
C ILE A 109 -14.42 6.73 36.43
N THR A 110 -13.10 6.72 36.61
CA THR A 110 -12.43 6.19 37.80
C THR A 110 -12.48 7.22 38.94
N THR A 111 -12.27 6.78 40.19
CA THR A 111 -12.51 7.52 41.44
C THR A 111 -11.79 8.87 41.60
N HIS A 112 -10.84 9.22 40.71
CA HIS A 112 -10.08 10.48 40.70
C HIS A 112 -10.13 11.23 39.35
N SER A 113 -11.05 10.87 38.46
CA SER A 113 -11.20 11.50 37.15
C SER A 113 -12.27 12.61 37.14
N LEU A 114 -11.97 13.71 36.47
CA LEU A 114 -12.96 14.73 36.10
C LEU A 114 -13.20 14.62 34.60
N ALA A 115 -14.39 14.13 34.24
CA ALA A 115 -14.90 14.24 32.88
C ALA A 115 -15.08 15.71 32.51
N PHE A 116 -14.48 16.13 31.40
CA PHE A 116 -14.55 17.51 30.92
C PHE A 116 -15.10 17.56 29.48
N ASN A 117 -15.99 18.52 29.20
CA ASN A 117 -16.51 18.81 27.86
C ASN A 117 -16.47 20.34 27.64
N VAL A 118 -15.84 20.78 26.54
CA VAL A 118 -15.67 22.19 26.17
C VAL A 118 -16.96 22.86 25.71
N GLU A 119 -17.92 22.13 25.14
CA GLU A 119 -19.22 22.70 24.73
C GLU A 119 -19.97 23.26 25.96
N HIS A 120 -19.87 22.55 27.09
CA HIS A 120 -20.47 22.96 28.37
C HIS A 120 -19.78 24.17 29.01
N VAL A 121 -18.55 24.50 28.55
CA VAL A 121 -17.81 25.71 28.94
C VAL A 121 -18.25 26.90 28.09
N ALA A 122 -18.39 26.71 26.77
CA ALA A 122 -18.83 27.77 25.85
C ALA A 122 -20.23 28.31 26.21
N GLU A 123 -21.17 27.44 26.59
CA GLU A 123 -22.53 27.83 27.04
C GLU A 123 -22.53 28.63 28.35
N LYS A 124 -21.49 28.50 29.19
CA LYS A 124 -21.36 29.20 30.48
C LYS A 124 -20.50 30.45 30.40
N THR A 125 -19.75 30.65 29.33
CA THR A 125 -18.86 31.81 29.14
C THR A 125 -19.60 33.11 28.80
N ASP A 126 -20.86 33.07 28.36
CA ASP A 126 -21.67 34.27 28.10
C ASP A 126 -21.94 35.12 29.37
N ASN A 127 -21.71 34.57 30.57
CA ASN A 127 -21.93 35.25 31.85
C ASN A 127 -20.64 35.68 32.60
N ILE A 128 -19.47 35.62 31.98
CA ILE A 128 -18.21 35.91 32.70
C ILE A 128 -17.74 37.35 32.41
N CYS A 129 -18.31 38.26 33.19
CA CYS A 129 -17.70 39.56 33.43
C CYS A 129 -16.46 39.36 34.33
N LYS A 130 -15.28 39.70 33.81
CA LYS A 130 -14.00 39.86 34.56
C LYS A 130 -13.56 38.61 35.34
N ILE A 131 -12.86 37.69 34.69
CA ILE A 131 -11.86 36.88 35.41
C ILE A 131 -10.75 37.87 35.78
N GLU A 132 -10.61 38.19 37.07
CA GLU A 132 -9.43 38.90 37.57
C GLU A 132 -8.19 38.17 37.03
N GLN A 133 -7.21 38.91 36.50
CA GLN A 133 -5.95 38.32 36.04
C GLN A 133 -5.47 37.34 37.12
N LEU A 134 -5.44 36.05 36.77
CA LEU A 134 -5.00 35.01 37.68
C LEU A 134 -3.56 35.36 38.08
N THR A 135 -3.39 35.91 39.28
CA THR A 135 -2.07 36.18 39.87
C THR A 135 -1.52 34.85 40.36
N VAL A 136 -0.88 34.13 39.45
CA VAL A 136 -0.16 32.91 39.77
C VAL A 136 1.33 33.24 39.84
N ASP A 137 1.97 32.83 40.94
CA ASP A 137 3.43 32.95 41.11
C ASP A 137 4.13 31.87 40.28
N THR A 138 4.05 31.99 38.96
CA THR A 138 4.70 31.04 38.04
C THR A 138 6.19 31.37 37.94
N HIS A 139 7.00 30.72 38.78
CA HIS A 139 8.44 30.83 38.66
C HIS A 139 8.94 30.09 37.41
N ARG A 140 9.77 30.73 36.59
CA ARG A 140 10.23 30.19 35.29
C ARG A 140 10.93 28.82 35.35
N ASN A 141 11.47 28.45 36.51
CA ASN A 141 12.13 27.14 36.69
C ASN A 141 11.16 26.05 37.19
N LEU A 142 9.88 26.36 37.40
CA LEU A 142 8.89 25.33 37.69
C LEU A 142 8.61 24.48 36.44
N PRO A 143 8.29 23.20 36.63
CA PRO A 143 7.91 22.31 35.54
C PRO A 143 6.62 22.79 34.86
N ALA A 144 6.70 23.05 33.55
CA ALA A 144 5.54 23.33 32.71
C ALA A 144 4.80 22.03 32.35
N TYR A 145 5.58 20.98 32.02
CA TYR A 145 5.05 19.68 31.66
C TYR A 145 6.01 18.55 32.02
N ILE A 146 5.46 17.35 32.06
CA ILE A 146 6.23 16.11 32.20
C ILE A 146 5.89 15.21 31.02
N ILE A 147 6.91 14.79 30.27
CA ILE A 147 6.78 13.73 29.26
C ILE A 147 7.38 12.46 29.83
N CYS A 148 6.66 11.36 29.70
CA CYS A 148 7.11 10.05 30.14
C CYS A 148 7.70 9.28 28.95
N THR A 149 8.99 8.99 29.00
CA THR A 149 9.66 8.10 28.04
C THR A 149 9.83 6.71 28.64
N SER A 150 10.24 5.73 27.83
CA SER A 150 10.68 4.43 28.35
C SER A 150 11.82 4.55 29.37
N GLY A 151 11.93 3.62 30.32
CA GLY A 151 13.01 3.59 31.29
C GLY A 151 13.69 2.24 31.50
N SER A 152 15.03 2.23 31.57
CA SER A 152 15.89 1.05 31.75
C SER A 152 15.63 0.19 32.99
N THR A 153 14.69 0.56 33.87
CA THR A 153 14.33 -0.20 35.08
C THR A 153 12.94 -0.87 35.00
N GLY A 154 12.32 -0.96 33.82
CA GLY A 154 10.94 -1.47 33.69
C GLY A 154 9.86 -0.40 33.81
N LYS A 155 10.23 0.81 34.25
CA LYS A 155 9.30 1.87 34.57
C LYS A 155 9.60 3.12 33.74
N PRO A 156 8.58 3.88 33.30
CA PRO A 156 8.75 5.06 32.49
C PRO A 156 9.57 6.10 33.24
N LYS A 157 10.44 6.79 32.51
CA LYS A 157 11.21 7.92 33.00
C LYS A 157 10.39 9.18 32.75
N ALA A 158 9.90 9.79 33.82
CA ALA A 158 9.19 11.06 33.75
C ALA A 158 10.19 12.23 33.69
N ILE A 159 10.25 12.90 32.55
CA ILE A 159 11.17 14.00 32.28
C ILE A 159 10.45 15.32 32.55
N ALA A 160 10.92 16.07 33.54
CA ALA A 160 10.32 17.35 33.90
C ALA A 160 10.96 18.50 33.12
N ILE A 161 10.14 19.17 32.30
CA ILE A 161 10.58 20.33 31.50
C ILE A 161 10.06 21.62 32.12
N SER A 162 10.95 22.57 32.34
CA SER A 162 10.59 23.86 32.93
C SER A 162 9.97 24.82 31.92
N HIS A 163 9.19 25.79 32.41
CA HIS A 163 8.71 26.91 31.57
C HIS A 163 9.87 27.63 30.85
N ARG A 164 11.00 27.81 31.53
CA ARG A 164 12.20 28.41 30.94
C ARG A 164 12.71 27.60 29.76
N SER A 165 12.76 26.27 29.89
CA SER A 165 13.31 25.39 28.85
C SER A 165 12.47 25.45 27.58
N ILE A 166 11.15 25.30 27.68
CA ILE A 166 10.25 25.34 26.52
C ILE A 166 10.16 26.74 25.90
N CYS A 167 10.07 27.80 26.69
CA CYS A 167 10.05 29.17 26.16
C CYS A 167 11.36 29.54 25.45
N HIS A 168 12.49 29.02 25.93
CA HIS A 168 13.79 29.20 25.27
C HIS A 168 13.83 28.44 23.95
N PHE A 169 13.48 27.15 23.98
CA PHE A 169 13.45 26.30 22.79
C PHE A 169 12.61 26.94 21.68
N VAL A 170 11.36 27.31 21.97
CA VAL A 170 10.44 27.94 21.00
C VAL A 170 11.04 29.19 20.36
N ARG A 171 11.79 30.00 21.13
CA ARG A 171 12.46 31.18 20.59
C ARG A 171 13.66 30.82 19.71
N ALA A 172 14.54 29.96 20.22
CA ALA A 172 15.77 29.55 19.54
C ALA A 172 15.46 28.81 18.24
N ASP A 173 14.46 27.93 18.27
CA ASP A 173 14.04 27.17 17.11
C ASP A 173 13.37 28.08 16.06
N ASN A 174 12.48 29.00 16.46
CA ASN A 174 11.87 29.93 15.49
C ASN A 174 12.85 30.94 14.89
N GLU A 175 13.96 31.27 15.57
CA GLU A 175 15.05 32.05 14.98
C GLU A 175 15.67 31.35 13.75
N VAL A 176 15.62 30.02 13.69
CA VAL A 176 16.06 29.23 12.53
C VAL A 176 14.90 28.94 11.57
N MET A 177 13.78 28.43 12.08
CA MET A 177 12.64 27.98 11.26
C MET A 177 11.88 29.15 10.60
N GLN A 178 11.94 30.35 11.18
CA GLN A 178 11.30 31.55 10.63
C GLN A 178 9.81 31.32 10.31
N ILE A 179 9.07 30.72 11.24
CA ILE A 179 7.61 30.61 11.14
C ILE A 179 7.00 31.99 11.29
N LYS A 180 5.98 32.26 10.49
CA LYS A 180 5.34 33.55 10.34
C LYS A 180 3.88 33.47 10.76
N TYR A 181 3.29 34.64 10.95
CA TYR A 181 1.91 34.75 11.41
C TYR A 181 0.88 34.24 10.38
N ASP A 182 1.26 34.13 9.12
CA ASP A 182 0.43 33.73 7.97
C ASP A 182 0.66 32.27 7.56
N ASP A 183 1.47 31.55 8.32
CA ASP A 183 1.62 30.11 8.13
C ASP A 183 0.41 29.33 8.63
N VAL A 184 0.23 28.17 8.00
CA VAL A 184 -0.71 27.13 8.41
C VAL A 184 0.09 25.89 8.79
N VAL A 185 0.12 25.59 10.08
CA VAL A 185 0.93 24.53 10.68
C VAL A 185 0.07 23.29 10.90
N TYR A 186 0.56 22.14 10.43
CA TYR A 186 -0.05 20.85 10.71
C TYR A 186 0.26 20.38 12.14
N GLN A 187 -0.77 19.95 12.87
CA GLN A 187 -0.63 19.32 14.18
C GLN A 187 -1.05 17.84 14.06
N GLY A 188 -0.05 16.95 13.99
CA GLY A 188 -0.24 15.52 13.82
C GLY A 188 0.43 14.66 14.90
N SER A 189 1.28 15.23 15.74
CA SER A 189 1.93 14.50 16.82
C SER A 189 1.00 14.26 18.01
N SER A 190 1.19 13.15 18.73
CA SER A 190 0.49 12.94 20.00
C SER A 190 1.08 13.82 21.10
N ALA A 191 0.23 14.35 21.98
CA ALA A 191 0.68 15.23 23.07
C ALA A 191 1.59 14.53 24.09
N ALA A 192 1.64 13.19 24.08
CA ALA A 192 2.60 12.42 24.86
C ALA A 192 4.04 12.48 24.30
N PHE A 193 4.23 13.05 23.10
CA PHE A 193 5.55 13.26 22.47
C PHE A 193 5.89 14.74 22.40
N ASP A 194 7.18 15.03 22.45
CA ASP A 194 7.69 16.40 22.49
C ASP A 194 7.60 17.11 21.12
N MET A 195 7.52 16.39 20.00
CA MET A 195 7.22 16.99 18.68
C MET A 195 5.89 17.75 18.64
N PHE A 196 4.88 17.35 19.44
CA PHE A 196 3.63 18.09 19.60
C PHE A 196 3.87 19.54 20.08
N LEU A 197 4.91 19.75 20.87
CA LEU A 197 5.25 21.04 21.46
C LEU A 197 5.85 21.98 20.40
N GLU A 198 6.62 21.43 19.48
CA GLU A 198 7.16 22.15 18.31
C GLU A 198 6.01 22.63 17.42
N GLU A 199 5.11 21.72 17.03
CA GLU A 199 3.89 22.03 16.25
C GLU A 199 3.05 23.13 16.92
N THR A 200 2.83 23.00 18.24
CA THR A 200 1.85 23.82 18.98
C THR A 200 2.43 25.16 19.44
N PHE A 201 3.52 25.16 20.19
CA PHE A 201 4.00 26.37 20.86
C PHE A 201 4.73 27.33 19.91
N LEU A 202 5.38 26.83 18.85
CA LEU A 202 5.90 27.71 17.80
C LEU A 202 4.76 28.45 17.12
N SER A 203 3.69 27.74 16.73
CA SER A 203 2.49 28.33 16.14
C SER A 203 1.89 29.40 17.05
N TYR A 204 1.76 29.12 18.35
CA TYR A 204 1.26 30.09 19.34
C TYR A 204 2.14 31.33 19.47
N SER A 205 3.47 31.17 19.41
CA SER A 205 4.41 32.27 19.61
C SER A 205 4.31 33.35 18.53
N VAL A 206 3.96 32.95 17.29
CA VAL A 206 3.83 33.85 16.14
C VAL A 206 2.39 34.15 15.73
N GLY A 207 1.42 33.44 16.30
CA GLY A 207 0.00 33.55 15.97
C GLY A 207 -0.34 32.98 14.59
N ALA A 208 0.33 31.88 14.20
CA ALA A 208 0.04 31.10 13.00
C ALA A 208 -1.27 30.32 13.16
N THR A 209 -1.83 29.85 12.05
CA THR A 209 -2.99 28.96 12.09
C THR A 209 -2.53 27.52 12.39
N LEU A 210 -3.06 26.91 13.45
CA LEU A 210 -2.82 25.51 13.77
C LEU A 210 -4.00 24.67 13.28
N VAL A 211 -3.73 23.66 12.44
CA VAL A 211 -4.72 22.72 11.91
C VAL A 211 -4.54 21.37 12.60
N VAL A 212 -5.49 21.04 13.47
CA VAL A 212 -5.47 19.82 14.30
C VAL A 212 -6.03 18.65 13.51
N ALA A 213 -5.18 17.69 13.16
CA ALA A 213 -5.59 16.50 12.42
C ALA A 213 -6.24 15.46 13.34
N SER A 214 -7.33 14.85 12.87
CA SER A 214 -7.96 13.77 13.60
C SER A 214 -7.10 12.50 13.55
N LYS A 215 -7.38 11.54 14.44
CA LYS A 215 -6.71 10.24 14.42
C LYS A 215 -6.85 9.54 13.06
N THR A 216 -8.01 9.64 12.43
CA THR A 216 -8.27 9.07 11.10
C THR A 216 -7.46 9.75 10.01
N ASP A 217 -7.29 11.07 10.06
CA ASP A 217 -6.51 11.80 9.06
C ASP A 217 -5.02 11.41 9.14
N VAL A 218 -4.50 11.27 10.36
CA VAL A 218 -3.08 10.88 10.58
C VAL A 218 -2.81 9.44 10.19
N LEU A 219 -3.77 8.54 10.43
CA LEU A 219 -3.65 7.12 10.06
C LEU A 219 -3.82 6.90 8.54
N ASN A 220 -4.52 7.80 7.85
CA ASN A 220 -4.71 7.79 6.40
C ASN A 220 -3.58 8.56 5.69
N SER A 221 -2.34 8.15 5.98
CA SER A 221 -1.10 8.80 5.50
C SER A 221 -1.02 8.98 3.98
N ASP A 222 -1.67 8.12 3.19
CA ASP A 222 -1.80 8.21 1.74
C ASP A 222 -2.67 9.38 1.28
N GLN A 223 -3.70 9.74 2.03
CA GLN A 223 -4.58 10.88 1.72
C GLN A 223 -4.16 12.17 2.43
N LEU A 224 -3.07 12.12 3.21
CA LEU A 224 -2.59 13.26 3.98
C LEU A 224 -2.18 14.44 3.07
N HIS A 225 -1.71 14.17 1.85
CA HIS A 225 -1.44 15.22 0.85
C HIS A 225 -2.72 15.97 0.41
N LEU A 226 -3.87 15.29 0.35
CA LEU A 226 -5.17 15.92 0.07
C LEU A 226 -5.62 16.78 1.25
N PHE A 227 -5.41 16.31 2.48
CA PHE A 227 -5.64 17.09 3.70
C PHE A 227 -4.77 18.35 3.70
N PHE A 228 -3.48 18.21 3.39
CA PHE A 228 -2.54 19.33 3.31
C PHE A 228 -2.93 20.34 2.24
N SER A 229 -3.35 19.88 1.06
CA SER A 229 -3.81 20.73 -0.02
C SER A 229 -5.11 21.46 0.35
N ARG A 230 -6.09 20.74 0.91
CA ARG A 230 -7.39 21.30 1.35
C ARG A 230 -7.22 22.40 2.39
N HIS A 231 -6.36 22.17 3.38
CA HIS A 231 -6.11 23.13 4.46
C HIS A 231 -4.98 24.10 4.17
N SER A 232 -4.36 24.04 2.98
CA SER A 232 -3.24 24.88 2.57
C SER A 232 -2.10 24.91 3.58
N ILE A 233 -1.70 23.74 4.08
CA ILE A 233 -0.59 23.59 5.04
C ILE A 233 0.70 24.14 4.43
N THR A 234 1.38 25.01 5.17
CA THR A 234 2.65 25.65 4.77
C THR A 234 3.85 25.15 5.55
N VAL A 235 3.65 24.66 6.78
CA VAL A 235 4.71 24.16 7.67
C VAL A 235 4.38 22.77 8.16
N LEU A 236 5.34 21.85 8.02
CA LEU A 236 5.22 20.46 8.42
C LEU A 236 6.37 20.07 9.36
N PHE A 237 6.04 19.65 10.58
CA PHE A 237 6.92 18.95 11.49
C PHE A 237 6.62 17.46 11.40
N CYS A 238 7.64 16.63 11.20
CA CYS A 238 7.42 15.20 11.03
C CYS A 238 8.67 14.35 11.28
N VAL A 239 8.46 13.04 11.41
CA VAL A 239 9.53 12.05 11.26
C VAL A 239 9.74 11.74 9.76
N PRO A 240 10.96 11.35 9.32
CA PRO A 240 11.23 10.93 7.94
C PRO A 240 10.24 9.88 7.41
N THR A 241 9.83 8.94 8.26
CA THR A 241 8.81 7.92 7.94
C THR A 241 7.53 8.50 7.33
N LEU A 242 7.03 9.65 7.82
CA LEU A 242 5.79 10.25 7.31
C LEU A 242 5.94 10.76 5.87
N LEU A 243 7.09 11.35 5.54
CA LEU A 243 7.40 11.88 4.22
C LEU A 243 7.65 10.78 3.18
N LEU A 244 8.08 9.59 3.61
CA LEU A 244 8.18 8.43 2.73
C LEU A 244 6.78 7.96 2.28
N LEU A 245 5.83 7.92 3.23
CA LEU A 245 4.46 7.46 3.01
C LEU A 245 3.59 8.40 2.18
N MET A 246 3.93 9.67 2.16
CA MET A 246 3.16 10.71 1.51
C MET A 246 3.69 10.99 0.10
N SER A 247 2.79 11.39 -0.81
CA SER A 247 3.15 11.89 -2.13
C SER A 247 3.51 13.38 -2.08
N ASP A 248 4.64 13.78 -2.67
CA ASP A 248 4.98 15.21 -2.87
C ASP A 248 4.20 15.78 -4.06
N ASP A 249 2.89 15.94 -3.87
CA ASP A 249 1.98 16.52 -4.85
C ASP A 249 2.37 17.99 -5.17
N PRO A 250 2.49 18.40 -6.44
CA PRO A 250 2.74 19.79 -6.84
C PRO A 250 1.74 20.81 -6.25
N ALA A 251 0.54 20.40 -5.86
CA ALA A 251 -0.46 21.26 -5.22
C ALA A 251 -0.13 21.62 -3.75
N LEU A 252 0.84 20.94 -3.13
CA LEU A 252 1.25 21.21 -1.75
C LEU A 252 1.95 22.56 -1.62
N LYS A 253 1.40 23.43 -0.77
CA LYS A 253 1.95 24.76 -0.46
C LYS A 253 2.99 24.75 0.66
N ILE A 254 3.56 23.58 0.96
CA ILE A 254 4.53 23.41 2.04
C ILE A 254 5.82 24.12 1.67
N ARG A 255 6.16 25.17 2.42
CA ARG A 255 7.40 25.94 2.28
C ARG A 255 8.49 25.50 3.26
N LEU A 256 8.12 24.80 4.33
CA LEU A 256 9.05 24.36 5.37
C LEU A 256 8.70 22.96 5.85
N ILE A 257 9.69 22.08 5.85
CA ILE A 257 9.63 20.74 6.43
C ILE A 257 10.73 20.64 7.49
N ASN A 258 10.37 20.38 8.74
CA ASN A 258 11.33 20.02 9.77
C ASN A 258 11.20 18.52 10.06
N SER A 259 12.23 17.77 9.69
CA SER A 259 12.31 16.32 9.86
C SER A 259 13.19 16.00 11.06
N GLY A 260 12.68 15.27 12.04
CA GLY A 260 13.45 14.95 13.25
C GLY A 260 13.03 13.62 13.89
N GLY A 261 13.82 13.14 14.85
CA GLY A 261 13.50 11.93 15.63
C GLY A 261 13.96 10.59 15.01
N GLU A 262 14.24 10.54 13.71
CA GLU A 262 14.83 9.39 13.00
C GLU A 262 15.95 9.85 12.05
N ALA A 263 16.80 8.94 11.61
CA ALA A 263 17.77 9.24 10.57
C ALA A 263 17.04 9.59 9.26
N CYS A 264 17.34 10.78 8.71
CA CYS A 264 16.79 11.21 7.42
C CYS A 264 17.61 10.57 6.28
N PRO A 265 17.00 9.87 5.31
CA PRO A 265 17.72 9.34 4.16
C PRO A 265 17.87 10.38 3.04
N GLN A 266 18.97 10.31 2.28
CA GLN A 266 19.25 11.25 1.18
C GLN A 266 18.15 11.26 0.11
N THR A 267 17.60 10.09 -0.20
CA THR A 267 16.51 9.93 -1.17
C THR A 267 15.26 10.73 -0.81
N LEU A 268 15.00 10.93 0.49
CA LEU A 268 13.89 11.75 0.96
C LEU A 268 14.17 13.24 0.76
N VAL A 269 15.41 13.69 0.99
CA VAL A 269 15.83 15.06 0.70
C VAL A 269 15.70 15.35 -0.78
N ASP A 270 16.23 14.46 -1.63
CA ASP A 270 16.20 14.62 -3.09
C ASP A 270 14.75 14.68 -3.63
N ARG A 271 13.82 13.94 -3.01
CA ARG A 271 12.41 13.93 -3.37
C ARG A 271 11.66 15.21 -2.97
N TRP A 272 11.89 15.68 -1.75
CA TRP A 272 11.05 16.73 -1.16
C TRP A 272 11.63 18.13 -1.34
N TRP A 273 12.93 18.27 -1.67
CA TRP A 273 13.59 19.57 -1.77
C TRP A 273 13.12 20.34 -3.01
N LYS A 274 12.82 21.64 -2.85
CA LYS A 274 12.44 22.56 -3.94
C LYS A 274 13.06 23.94 -3.68
N GLU A 275 13.20 24.78 -4.71
CA GLU A 275 13.77 26.13 -4.55
C GLU A 275 12.98 27.00 -3.56
N ASP A 276 11.67 26.82 -3.49
CA ASP A 276 10.74 27.54 -2.61
C ASP A 276 10.44 26.81 -1.29
N ARG A 277 11.10 25.67 -1.05
CA ARG A 277 10.88 24.81 0.14
C ARG A 277 12.18 24.49 0.86
N VAL A 278 12.22 24.81 2.14
CA VAL A 278 13.36 24.45 3.00
C VAL A 278 13.06 23.15 3.74
N ILE A 279 14.04 22.24 3.76
CA ILE A 279 14.01 21.03 4.58
C ILE A 279 15.07 21.16 5.67
N PHE A 280 14.66 20.92 6.91
CA PHE A 280 15.55 20.84 8.06
C PHE A 280 15.63 19.41 8.58
N ASN A 281 16.82 19.01 9.05
CA ASN A 281 17.02 17.86 9.91
C ASN A 281 17.26 18.37 11.33
N SER A 282 16.35 18.10 12.26
CA SER A 282 16.49 18.48 13.67
C SER A 282 16.82 17.27 14.53
N TYR A 283 17.64 17.50 15.56
CA TYR A 283 18.01 16.46 16.51
C TYR A 283 17.96 17.01 17.93
N GLY A 284 17.33 16.24 18.81
CA GLY A 284 17.45 16.37 20.25
C GLY A 284 16.75 15.22 20.96
N PRO A 285 17.21 14.85 22.16
CA PRO A 285 16.45 14.04 23.08
C PRO A 285 15.41 14.86 23.85
N THR A 286 14.37 14.22 24.40
CA THR A 286 13.35 14.89 25.22
C THR A 286 13.95 15.65 26.41
N GLU A 287 15.04 15.16 26.97
CA GLU A 287 15.80 15.77 28.06
C GLU A 287 16.47 17.11 27.69
N ILE A 288 16.47 17.49 26.41
CA ILE A 288 16.95 18.79 25.93
C ILE A 288 15.85 19.72 25.42
N THR A 289 14.58 19.32 25.63
CA THR A 289 13.38 20.02 25.14
C THR A 289 13.32 20.01 23.60
N VAL A 290 12.78 18.93 23.04
CA VAL A 290 12.49 18.74 21.60
C VAL A 290 13.75 18.60 20.74
N ALA A 291 14.45 19.70 20.45
CA ALA A 291 15.62 19.73 19.59
C ALA A 291 16.73 20.64 20.16
N ALA A 292 17.98 20.32 19.79
CA ALA A 292 19.16 21.07 20.18
C ALA A 292 20.08 21.40 19.00
N THR A 293 20.00 20.65 17.91
CA THR A 293 20.78 20.90 16.69
C THR A 293 19.89 20.84 15.47
N VAL A 294 20.28 21.57 14.43
CA VAL A 294 19.53 21.62 13.17
C VAL A 294 20.46 21.83 11.97
N GLN A 295 20.14 21.16 10.86
CA GLN A 295 20.81 21.33 9.57
C GLN A 295 19.77 21.63 8.49
N SER A 296 20.01 22.62 7.63
CA SER A 296 19.28 22.74 6.37
C SER A 296 19.81 21.72 5.37
N LEU A 297 18.92 20.88 4.84
CA LEU A 297 19.24 19.79 3.93
C LEU A 297 19.16 20.24 2.47
N HIS A 298 20.10 19.75 1.67
CA HIS A 298 20.15 19.98 0.23
C HIS A 298 20.48 18.67 -0.49
N PRO A 299 19.95 18.48 -1.72
CA PRO A 299 20.33 17.35 -2.56
C PRO A 299 21.85 17.27 -2.77
N GLY A 300 22.39 16.05 -2.78
CA GLY A 300 23.81 15.78 -3.00
C GLY A 300 24.77 16.21 -1.88
N HIS A 301 24.27 16.65 -0.73
CA HIS A 301 25.10 17.00 0.44
C HIS A 301 24.95 15.94 1.55
N PRO A 302 26.03 15.58 2.27
CA PRO A 302 25.95 14.64 3.38
C PRO A 302 24.93 15.06 4.45
N ILE A 303 24.16 14.09 4.95
CA ILE A 303 23.19 14.31 6.03
C ILE A 303 23.94 14.31 7.36
N SER A 304 23.80 15.42 8.08
CA SER A 304 24.30 15.60 9.44
C SER A 304 23.14 16.02 10.35
N ILE A 305 23.34 15.97 11.67
CA ILE A 305 22.40 16.55 12.64
C ILE A 305 22.63 18.06 12.84
N GLY A 306 23.60 18.63 12.10
CA GLY A 306 23.79 20.07 11.96
C GLY A 306 24.57 20.73 13.07
N ALA A 307 24.29 22.01 13.27
CA ALA A 307 24.90 22.86 14.27
C ALA A 307 23.94 23.12 15.43
N PRO A 308 24.44 23.48 16.63
CA PRO A 308 23.59 23.80 17.77
C PRO A 308 22.62 24.96 17.49
N LEU A 309 21.39 24.85 18.03
CA LEU A 309 20.42 25.94 18.08
C LEU A 309 20.97 27.13 18.89
N PRO A 310 20.42 28.34 18.70
CA PRO A 310 20.83 29.52 19.46
C PRO A 310 20.89 29.28 20.98
N ASN A 311 22.06 29.57 21.57
CA ASN A 311 22.38 29.38 22.99
C ASN A 311 22.48 27.92 23.48
N TYR A 312 22.54 26.95 22.57
CA TYR A 312 22.97 25.59 22.86
C TYR A 312 24.47 25.44 22.58
N VAL A 313 25.11 24.55 23.32
CA VAL A 313 26.51 24.18 23.16
C VAL A 313 26.59 22.67 23.14
N CYS A 314 27.19 22.13 22.09
CA CYS A 314 27.49 20.71 21.96
C CYS A 314 29.00 20.49 22.16
N CYS A 315 29.37 19.50 22.95
CA CYS A 315 30.76 19.05 23.09
C CYS A 315 30.83 17.52 23.08
N LEU A 316 32.03 16.99 22.88
CA LEU A 316 32.29 15.56 22.90
C LEU A 316 32.89 15.18 24.25
N LEU A 317 32.41 14.07 24.82
CA LEU A 317 33.02 13.42 25.96
C LEU A 317 33.77 12.17 25.51
N ASP A 318 34.91 11.93 26.13
CA ASP A 318 35.66 10.70 26.01
C ASP A 318 34.88 9.54 26.67
N GLU A 319 34.79 8.41 25.96
CA GLU A 319 33.93 7.29 26.36
C GLU A 319 34.43 6.56 27.62
N GLU A 320 35.75 6.53 27.85
CA GLU A 320 36.35 5.82 28.99
C GLU A 320 36.32 6.67 30.27
N THR A 321 36.56 7.97 30.15
CA THR A 321 36.71 8.90 31.28
C THR A 321 35.44 9.69 31.58
N GLY A 322 34.53 9.84 30.61
CA GLY A 322 33.34 10.68 30.72
C GLY A 322 33.65 12.18 30.80
N GLN A 323 34.86 12.61 30.42
CA GLN A 323 35.31 14.00 30.45
C GLN A 323 35.31 14.64 29.04
N PRO A 324 35.18 15.97 28.93
CA PRO A 324 35.28 16.65 27.65
C PRO A 324 36.59 16.36 26.92
N THR A 325 36.51 16.01 25.64
CA THR A 325 37.66 15.71 24.78
C THR A 325 37.79 16.68 23.62
N SER A 326 39.01 16.84 23.11
CA SER A 326 39.33 17.58 21.87
C SER A 326 39.39 16.67 20.64
N GLU A 327 39.09 15.39 20.79
CA GLU A 327 38.98 14.46 19.67
C GLU A 327 37.84 14.85 18.73
N THR A 328 37.88 14.35 17.50
CA THR A 328 36.85 14.62 16.50
C THR A 328 35.64 13.70 16.64
N THR A 329 35.71 12.65 17.47
CA THR A 329 34.66 11.65 17.69
C THR A 329 34.53 11.35 19.18
N GLY A 330 33.30 11.17 19.69
CA GLY A 330 33.04 10.84 21.09
C GLY A 330 31.55 10.87 21.43
N GLU A 331 31.21 10.76 22.72
CA GLU A 331 29.83 10.88 23.20
C GLU A 331 29.36 12.34 23.13
N LEU A 332 28.21 12.61 22.52
CA LEU A 332 27.62 13.93 22.46
C LEU A 332 27.08 14.35 23.83
N CYS A 333 27.55 15.50 24.31
CA CYS A 333 27.02 16.17 25.48
C CYS A 333 26.45 17.54 25.10
N ILE A 334 25.26 17.85 25.59
CA ILE A 334 24.53 19.06 25.22
C ILE A 334 24.27 19.91 26.46
N ARG A 335 24.60 21.20 26.36
CA ARG A 335 24.33 22.21 27.37
C ARG A 335 23.52 23.33 26.77
N GLY A 336 22.61 23.90 27.55
CA GLY A 336 21.84 25.06 27.14
C GLY A 336 20.62 25.25 28.02
N PRO A 337 19.84 26.32 27.80
CA PRO A 337 18.63 26.57 28.58
C PRO A 337 17.52 25.54 28.37
N GLY A 338 17.58 24.75 27.28
CA GLY A 338 16.65 23.67 26.99
C GLY A 338 16.84 22.40 27.81
N VAL A 339 17.93 22.27 28.57
CA VAL A 339 18.15 21.10 29.44
C VAL A 339 16.97 20.96 30.44
N ALA A 340 16.44 19.75 30.55
CA ALA A 340 15.37 19.40 31.48
C ALA A 340 15.81 19.58 32.94
N LEU A 341 14.83 19.63 33.86
CA LEU A 341 15.11 19.65 35.30
C LEU A 341 15.69 18.33 35.81
N GLY A 342 15.43 17.23 35.08
CA GLY A 342 15.85 15.89 35.43
C GLY A 342 14.71 14.88 35.31
N TYR A 343 14.95 13.69 35.84
CA TYR A 343 13.96 12.61 35.91
C TYR A 343 13.27 12.61 37.28
N ILE A 344 11.94 12.71 37.30
CA ILE A 344 11.15 12.62 38.53
C ILE A 344 11.34 11.25 39.18
N ASN A 345 11.51 11.22 40.51
CA ASN A 345 11.74 10.01 41.32
C ASN A 345 12.98 9.16 40.91
N ARG A 346 13.94 9.74 40.16
CA ARG A 346 15.13 9.03 39.65
C ARG A 346 16.41 9.86 39.83
N GLU A 347 16.73 10.20 41.09
CA GLU A 347 17.87 11.08 41.40
C GLU A 347 19.23 10.51 40.93
N ALA A 348 19.45 9.20 41.09
CA ALA A 348 20.71 8.57 40.69
C ALA A 348 20.95 8.70 39.18
N LEU A 349 19.95 8.36 38.37
CA LEU A 349 20.00 8.50 36.91
C LEU A 349 20.10 9.97 36.49
N THR A 350 19.42 10.87 37.22
CA THR A 350 19.54 12.31 36.96
C THR A 350 20.98 12.78 37.15
N LYS A 351 21.65 12.39 38.23
CA LYS A 351 23.06 12.74 38.46
C LYS A 351 24.01 12.13 37.42
N GLU A 352 23.69 10.93 36.95
CA GLU A 352 24.47 10.22 35.93
C GLU A 352 24.41 10.91 34.56
N LYS A 353 23.19 11.27 34.11
CA LYS A 353 22.95 11.83 32.77
C LYS A 353 23.05 13.36 32.72
N PHE A 354 22.64 14.06 33.78
CA PHE A 354 22.71 15.52 33.90
C PHE A 354 23.95 15.92 34.70
N THR A 355 25.08 15.96 34.00
CA THR A 355 26.39 16.24 34.59
C THR A 355 26.68 17.74 34.65
N GLU A 356 27.81 18.12 35.26
CA GLU A 356 28.29 19.51 35.28
C GLU A 356 28.62 20.06 33.87
N TYR A 357 28.94 19.17 32.92
CA TYR A 357 29.27 19.56 31.54
C TYR A 357 28.03 19.78 30.69
N GLY A 358 26.94 19.08 31.00
CA GLY A 358 25.68 19.10 30.27
C GLY A 358 24.95 17.76 30.38
N TYR A 359 23.90 17.61 29.57
CA TYR A 359 23.20 16.35 29.41
C TYR A 359 24.00 15.40 28.50
N ARG A 360 24.35 14.24 29.03
CA ARG A 360 25.00 13.14 28.30
C ARG A 360 23.97 12.38 27.50
N THR A 361 24.05 12.46 26.18
CA THR A 361 23.01 11.93 25.28
C THR A 361 23.05 10.41 25.17
N GLY A 362 24.21 9.79 25.38
CA GLY A 362 24.46 8.40 25.00
C GLY A 362 24.58 8.19 23.49
N ASP A 363 24.73 9.26 22.69
CA ASP A 363 24.90 9.19 21.24
C ASP A 363 26.37 9.46 20.86
N ARG A 364 26.96 8.58 20.07
CA ARG A 364 28.31 8.71 19.51
C ARG A 364 28.26 9.50 18.22
N VAL A 365 29.05 10.56 18.14
CA VAL A 365 29.05 11.50 17.00
C VAL A 365 30.47 11.89 16.62
N SER A 366 30.64 12.43 15.41
CA SER A 366 31.83 13.20 15.03
C SER A 366 31.50 14.65 14.72
N ILE A 367 32.46 15.56 14.93
CA ILE A 367 32.32 16.97 14.59
C ILE A 367 33.32 17.32 13.49
N GLU A 368 32.81 17.74 12.34
CA GLU A 368 33.61 18.14 11.18
C GLU A 368 33.06 19.45 10.61
N ASN A 369 33.92 20.46 10.42
CA ASN A 369 33.53 21.78 9.90
C ASN A 369 32.30 22.38 10.62
N GLU A 370 32.29 22.32 11.96
CA GLU A 370 31.20 22.81 12.82
C GLU A 370 29.85 22.08 12.65
N LYS A 371 29.82 20.96 11.90
CA LYS A 371 28.66 20.09 11.76
C LYS A 371 28.84 18.82 12.55
N ILE A 372 27.77 18.35 13.16
CA ILE A 372 27.76 17.13 13.97
C ILE A 372 27.17 15.98 13.14
N TYR A 373 27.90 14.88 13.02
CA TYR A 373 27.50 13.66 12.32
C TYR A 373 27.22 12.56 13.34
N PHE A 374 26.00 12.04 13.33
CA PHE A 374 25.59 10.95 14.20
C PHE A 374 26.08 9.60 13.66
N HIS A 375 26.62 8.74 14.53
CA HIS A 375 27.08 7.39 14.17
C HIS A 375 26.20 6.31 14.80
N GLU A 376 26.17 6.23 16.13
CA GLU A 376 25.52 5.14 16.86
C GLU A 376 25.17 5.54 18.31
N ARG A 377 24.48 4.65 19.04
CA ARG A 377 24.17 4.81 20.47
C ARG A 377 25.16 4.01 21.31
N ILE A 378 25.58 4.55 22.45
CA ILE A 378 26.53 3.92 23.38
C ILE A 378 25.82 3.01 24.39
N ASP A 379 24.65 3.42 24.88
CA ASP A 379 23.83 2.65 25.83
C ASP A 379 22.76 1.78 25.14
N SER A 380 22.12 0.90 25.92
CA SER A 380 21.12 -0.08 25.45
C SER A 380 19.85 0.55 24.89
N GLN A 381 19.62 1.85 25.10
CA GLN A 381 18.46 2.53 24.55
C GLN A 381 18.55 2.61 23.02
N VAL A 382 17.41 2.57 22.38
CA VAL A 382 17.30 2.50 20.93
C VAL A 382 16.25 3.50 20.47
N LYS A 383 16.51 4.17 19.34
CA LYS A 383 15.48 4.94 18.64
C LYS A 383 14.92 4.03 17.58
N LEU A 384 13.68 3.60 17.79
CA LEU A 384 12.97 2.74 16.86
C LEU A 384 11.57 3.32 16.70
N ARG A 385 11.07 3.42 15.45
CA ARG A 385 9.68 3.88 15.16
C ARG A 385 9.40 5.36 15.45
N GLY A 386 10.42 6.19 15.66
CA GLY A 386 10.28 7.54 16.21
C GLY A 386 10.12 7.55 17.74
N PHE A 387 10.20 6.39 18.39
CA PHE A 387 10.13 6.25 19.85
C PHE A 387 11.51 5.96 20.41
N ARG A 388 11.86 6.67 21.47
CA ARG A 388 13.03 6.36 22.28
C ARG A 388 12.62 5.26 23.27
N MET A 389 13.31 4.11 23.22
CA MET A 389 12.97 2.90 23.98
C MET A 389 14.17 2.34 24.74
N GLU A 390 13.92 1.82 25.93
CA GLU A 390 14.93 1.20 26.79
C GLU A 390 14.70 -0.31 26.80
N LEU A 391 15.66 -1.08 26.28
CA LEU A 391 15.53 -2.54 26.17
C LEU A 391 15.38 -3.19 27.54
N ASP A 392 16.08 -2.66 28.53
CA ASP A 392 16.01 -3.14 29.91
C ASP A 392 14.60 -2.91 30.53
N GLU A 393 13.78 -1.96 30.02
CA GLU A 393 12.37 -1.81 30.45
C GLU A 393 11.58 -3.07 30.19
N ILE A 394 11.76 -3.56 28.99
CA ILE A 394 11.02 -4.68 28.45
C ILE A 394 11.52 -5.98 29.08
N GLU A 395 12.82 -6.08 29.36
CA GLU A 395 13.40 -7.17 30.15
C GLU A 395 12.78 -7.27 31.54
N GLN A 396 12.61 -6.15 32.23
CA GLN A 396 12.03 -6.14 33.58
C GLN A 396 10.54 -6.48 33.58
N GLU A 397 9.76 -5.98 32.62
CA GLU A 397 8.35 -6.35 32.50
C GLU A 397 8.17 -7.85 32.18
N LEU A 398 9.08 -8.43 31.39
CA LEU A 398 9.13 -9.88 31.18
C LEU A 398 9.46 -10.65 32.46
N LEU A 399 10.38 -10.15 33.29
CA LEU A 399 10.75 -10.77 34.58
C LEU A 399 9.62 -10.67 35.62
N GLN A 400 8.77 -9.64 35.54
CA GLN A 400 7.59 -9.47 36.41
C GLN A 400 6.43 -10.44 36.09
N LEU A 401 6.57 -11.31 35.09
CA LEU A 401 5.65 -12.41 34.82
C LEU A 401 5.96 -13.62 35.73
N GLU A 402 5.94 -13.40 37.05
CA GLU A 402 6.46 -14.28 38.10
C GLU A 402 5.94 -15.74 38.04
N ASP A 403 6.77 -16.67 38.55
CA ASP A 403 6.69 -18.15 38.47
C ASP A 403 6.86 -18.78 37.09
N ARG A 404 7.00 -17.97 36.03
CA ARG A 404 7.00 -18.48 34.66
C ARG A 404 8.08 -17.92 33.74
N VAL A 405 8.79 -16.86 34.14
CA VAL A 405 9.99 -16.34 33.47
C VAL A 405 11.14 -16.25 34.48
N VAL A 406 12.28 -16.89 34.18
CA VAL A 406 13.46 -17.02 35.05
C VAL A 406 14.56 -16.02 34.66
N SER A 407 14.68 -15.70 33.38
CA SER A 407 15.65 -14.73 32.86
C SER A 407 15.14 -14.14 31.55
N ALA A 408 15.42 -12.86 31.28
CA ALA A 408 15.07 -12.18 30.04
C ALA A 408 16.20 -11.24 29.60
N ALA A 409 16.41 -11.13 28.29
CA ALA A 409 17.34 -10.20 27.65
C ALA A 409 16.74 -9.67 26.35
N VAL A 410 16.82 -8.38 26.08
CA VAL A 410 16.24 -7.74 24.90
C VAL A 410 17.36 -7.05 24.11
N ALA A 411 17.30 -7.14 22.78
CA ALA A 411 18.27 -6.58 21.83
C ALA A 411 17.56 -5.97 20.62
N VAL A 412 18.22 -5.03 19.93
CA VAL A 412 17.78 -4.60 18.60
C VAL A 412 18.58 -5.32 17.51
N VAL A 413 17.89 -5.95 16.56
CA VAL A 413 18.49 -6.78 15.51
C VAL A 413 17.88 -6.40 14.16
N HIS A 414 18.58 -5.74 13.24
CA HIS A 414 17.96 -5.24 11.99
C HIS A 414 16.76 -4.30 12.22
N GLU A 415 16.89 -3.41 13.21
CA GLU A 415 15.85 -2.46 13.62
C GLU A 415 14.58 -3.13 14.21
N GLN A 416 14.78 -4.28 14.87
CA GLN A 416 13.75 -5.13 15.47
C GLN A 416 13.98 -5.36 16.96
N LEU A 417 12.95 -5.30 17.78
CA LEU A 417 13.04 -5.54 19.22
C LEU A 417 12.99 -7.03 19.59
N VAL A 418 14.10 -7.74 19.69
CA VAL A 418 14.11 -9.19 20.00
C VAL A 418 14.30 -9.44 21.50
N ALA A 419 13.37 -10.14 22.14
CA ALA A 419 13.44 -10.60 23.53
C ALA A 419 13.77 -12.10 23.63
N PHE A 420 14.86 -12.44 24.31
CA PHE A 420 15.28 -13.79 24.67
C PHE A 420 14.82 -14.10 26.10
N VAL A 421 14.12 -15.21 26.29
CA VAL A 421 13.46 -15.53 27.56
C VAL A 421 13.75 -16.98 27.97
N VAL A 422 14.18 -17.19 29.21
CA VAL A 422 14.21 -18.51 29.86
C VAL A 422 12.94 -18.63 30.69
N GLY A 423 11.99 -19.48 30.31
CA GLY A 423 10.69 -19.55 31.00
C GLY A 423 9.69 -20.57 30.45
N SER A 424 8.62 -20.81 31.20
CA SER A 424 7.56 -21.76 30.88
C SER A 424 6.41 -21.15 30.05
N LEU A 425 6.17 -19.83 30.13
CA LEU A 425 5.11 -19.15 29.36
C LEU A 425 5.29 -19.27 27.85
N SER A 426 4.19 -19.49 27.12
CA SER A 426 4.23 -19.43 25.65
C SER A 426 4.38 -17.99 25.16
N GLU A 427 4.94 -17.81 23.96
CA GLU A 427 5.09 -16.51 23.31
C GLU A 427 3.77 -15.71 23.24
N SER A 428 2.67 -16.37 22.87
CA SER A 428 1.35 -15.73 22.82
C SER A 428 0.86 -15.22 24.19
N GLN A 429 1.21 -15.91 25.27
CA GLN A 429 0.83 -15.49 26.62
C GLN A 429 1.69 -14.33 27.11
N MET A 430 3.02 -14.38 26.90
CA MET A 430 3.91 -13.27 27.23
C MET A 430 3.50 -12.00 26.48
N ARG A 431 3.17 -12.12 25.19
CA ARG A 431 2.75 -10.99 24.36
C ARG A 431 1.42 -10.38 24.82
N GLU A 432 0.47 -11.19 25.28
CA GLU A 432 -0.82 -10.70 25.77
C GLU A 432 -0.67 -9.98 27.13
N GLU A 433 0.14 -10.52 28.03
CA GLU A 433 0.46 -9.90 29.31
C GLU A 433 1.23 -8.58 29.12
N LEU A 434 2.23 -8.55 28.24
CA LEU A 434 2.97 -7.33 27.93
C LEU A 434 2.07 -6.25 27.31
N ARG A 435 1.04 -6.60 26.52
CA ARG A 435 0.10 -5.62 25.94
C ARG A 435 -0.75 -4.90 26.99
N GLN A 436 -0.92 -5.48 28.17
CA GLN A 436 -1.67 -4.86 29.26
C GLN A 436 -0.81 -3.80 29.96
N ARG A 437 0.52 -4.05 30.05
CA ARG A 437 1.47 -3.24 30.82
C ARG A 437 2.27 -2.23 30.00
N LEU A 438 2.60 -2.58 28.75
CA LEU A 438 3.44 -1.78 27.87
C LEU A 438 2.65 -1.16 26.70
N PRO A 439 3.01 0.06 26.27
CA PRO A 439 2.50 0.62 25.02
C PRO A 439 2.82 -0.29 23.82
N SER A 440 1.97 -0.22 22.79
CA SER A 440 2.06 -1.10 21.60
C SER A 440 3.42 -1.07 20.88
N TYR A 441 4.17 0.03 20.98
CA TYR A 441 5.49 0.19 20.35
C TYR A 441 6.65 -0.43 21.14
N MET A 442 6.48 -0.72 22.44
CA MET A 442 7.49 -1.37 23.31
C MET A 442 7.31 -2.89 23.42
N ILE A 443 6.23 -3.44 22.87
CA ILE A 443 6.03 -4.89 22.86
C ILE A 443 7.16 -5.48 22.03
N PRO A 444 8.00 -6.38 22.60
CA PRO A 444 9.04 -7.07 21.88
C PRO A 444 8.49 -7.56 20.60
N ASP A 445 9.33 -7.39 19.63
CA ASP A 445 9.11 -7.93 18.38
C ASP A 445 9.28 -9.47 18.44
N ARG A 446 10.47 -10.05 18.55
CA ARG A 446 10.54 -11.54 18.66
C ARG A 446 10.54 -11.95 20.12
N LEU A 447 9.84 -13.02 20.52
CA LEU A 447 9.96 -13.61 21.86
C LEU A 447 10.54 -15.03 21.76
N ILE A 448 11.85 -15.13 21.92
CA ILE A 448 12.62 -16.35 21.67
C ILE A 448 12.88 -17.08 22.99
N LYS A 449 12.44 -18.32 23.09
CA LYS A 449 12.78 -19.17 24.24
C LYS A 449 14.21 -19.67 24.15
N VAL A 450 14.97 -19.48 25.22
CA VAL A 450 16.33 -20.02 25.36
C VAL A 450 16.25 -21.31 26.18
N ASP A 451 16.61 -22.43 25.55
CA ASP A 451 16.71 -23.73 26.22
C ASP A 451 17.98 -23.76 27.09
N GLY A 452 17.84 -23.51 28.40
CA GLY A 452 18.94 -23.58 29.37
C GLY A 452 19.22 -22.27 30.11
N VAL A 453 20.49 -22.00 30.40
CA VAL A 453 20.93 -20.83 31.18
C VAL A 453 21.36 -19.72 30.22
N MET A 454 20.97 -18.47 30.49
CA MET A 454 21.36 -17.31 29.70
C MET A 454 22.90 -17.19 29.67
N PRO A 455 23.56 -17.03 28.50
CA PRO A 455 25.00 -16.85 28.45
C PRO A 455 25.40 -15.53 29.12
N HIS A 456 26.46 -15.57 29.91
CA HIS A 456 27.01 -14.40 30.60
C HIS A 456 28.46 -14.18 30.19
N LEU A 457 28.84 -12.91 30.08
CA LEU A 457 30.24 -12.49 30.00
C LEU A 457 30.97 -12.86 31.30
N PRO A 458 32.31 -12.95 31.30
CA PRO A 458 33.11 -13.12 32.52
C PRO A 458 32.83 -12.07 33.61
N SER A 459 32.28 -10.92 33.23
CA SER A 459 31.83 -9.84 34.12
C SER A 459 30.48 -10.10 34.81
N GLY A 460 29.82 -11.24 34.56
CA GLY A 460 28.50 -11.60 35.08
C GLY A 460 27.31 -10.95 34.35
N LYS A 461 27.55 -10.05 33.38
CA LYS A 461 26.51 -9.45 32.54
C LYS A 461 26.06 -10.44 31.46
N ILE A 462 24.80 -10.37 31.03
CA ILE A 462 24.29 -11.21 29.93
C ILE A 462 25.10 -10.91 28.67
N ASP A 463 25.61 -11.95 28.03
CA ASP A 463 26.34 -11.85 26.77
C ASP A 463 25.35 -11.79 25.61
N ARG A 464 24.87 -10.56 25.33
CA ARG A 464 23.96 -10.29 24.21
C ARG A 464 24.57 -10.69 22.86
N LYS A 465 25.91 -10.62 22.69
CA LYS A 465 26.56 -11.07 21.45
C LYS A 465 26.50 -12.59 21.32
N ALA A 466 26.73 -13.34 22.40
CA ALA A 466 26.56 -14.79 22.39
C ALA A 466 25.10 -15.20 22.15
N LEU A 467 24.11 -14.48 22.70
CA LEU A 467 22.69 -14.73 22.42
C LEU A 467 22.35 -14.58 20.94
N LEU A 468 22.86 -13.52 20.29
CA LEU A 468 22.69 -13.30 18.85
C LEU A 468 23.38 -14.38 18.00
N LEU A 469 24.33 -15.12 18.56
CA LEU A 469 25.06 -16.22 17.89
C LEU A 469 24.43 -17.60 18.15
N MET A 470 23.56 -17.76 19.15
CA MET A 470 22.95 -19.03 19.55
C MET A 470 21.74 -19.44 18.68
N ASP A 471 21.08 -18.48 18.05
CA ASP A 471 19.98 -18.74 17.12
C ASP A 471 20.48 -18.53 15.68
N ASP A 472 20.49 -19.60 14.89
CA ASP A 472 20.91 -19.57 13.48
C ASP A 472 20.04 -18.64 12.61
N THR A 473 18.86 -18.23 13.08
CA THR A 473 18.00 -17.23 12.42
C THR A 473 18.44 -15.77 12.68
N ILE A 474 19.50 -15.54 13.47
CA ILE A 474 19.91 -14.20 13.95
C ILE A 474 21.38 -13.84 13.57
N LYS A 475 22.15 -14.76 12.98
CA LYS A 475 23.59 -14.54 12.68
C LYS A 475 23.86 -13.38 11.68
N PRO A 476 24.79 -12.46 11.98
CA PRO A 476 25.32 -11.52 10.99
C PRO A 476 26.46 -12.18 10.19
N LYS A 477 26.37 -12.18 8.86
CA LYS A 477 27.51 -12.55 7.99
C LYS A 477 28.41 -11.33 7.80
N PHE A 478 29.56 -11.30 8.47
CA PHE A 478 30.66 -10.39 8.15
C PHE A 478 31.43 -10.90 6.93
N THR A 479 31.82 -10.00 6.02
CA THR A 479 33.00 -10.21 5.16
C THR A 479 33.77 -8.92 4.97
N ASP A 480 35.08 -9.03 5.22
CA ASP A 480 36.13 -8.04 5.03
C ASP A 480 36.35 -7.62 3.57
N THR A 481 36.94 -6.44 3.43
CA THR A 481 37.47 -5.81 2.22
C THR A 481 38.68 -6.54 1.61
N GLU A 482 38.64 -6.87 0.31
CA GLU A 482 39.60 -6.46 -0.76
C GLU A 482 39.72 -7.44 -1.96
N THR A 483 39.46 -6.88 -3.15
CA THR A 483 40.09 -7.08 -4.47
C THR A 483 40.07 -8.42 -5.25
N ASN A 484 39.50 -8.28 -6.46
CA ASN A 484 39.82 -8.91 -7.76
C ASN A 484 39.28 -10.30 -8.14
N SER A 485 38.28 -10.21 -9.04
CA SER A 485 38.15 -10.86 -10.35
C SER A 485 37.89 -12.37 -10.46
N ASN A 486 36.71 -12.64 -11.04
CA ASN A 486 36.30 -13.74 -11.91
C ASN A 486 35.72 -15.03 -11.29
N PHE A 487 34.57 -15.41 -11.90
CA PHE A 487 33.76 -16.63 -11.79
C PHE A 487 32.87 -16.74 -10.54
N GLU A 488 31.58 -16.38 -10.62
CA GLU A 488 30.45 -17.10 -11.26
C GLU A 488 29.99 -18.32 -10.44
N THR A 489 28.85 -18.16 -9.75
CA THR A 489 27.61 -19.00 -9.79
C THR A 489 26.70 -18.54 -8.64
N GLU A 490 25.78 -17.61 -8.90
CA GLU A 490 24.34 -17.90 -9.10
C GLU A 490 23.69 -18.66 -7.93
N HIS A 491 23.11 -17.89 -7.01
CA HIS A 491 21.78 -18.21 -6.52
C HIS A 491 20.90 -16.97 -6.72
N THR A 492 20.28 -16.96 -7.90
CA THR A 492 19.04 -16.27 -8.20
C THR A 492 18.06 -16.35 -7.02
N ILE A 493 17.71 -15.18 -6.45
CA ILE A 493 16.43 -15.02 -5.77
C ILE A 493 15.51 -14.52 -6.89
N ASP A 494 14.84 -15.49 -7.52
CA ASP A 494 13.99 -15.30 -8.70
C ASP A 494 12.89 -14.26 -8.45
N GLU A 495 12.57 -13.54 -9.53
CA GLU A 495 11.44 -12.66 -9.71
C GLU A 495 10.15 -13.28 -9.13
N LEU A 496 9.47 -12.55 -8.24
CA LEU A 496 8.13 -12.89 -7.75
C LEU A 496 7.15 -13.01 -8.92
N SER A 497 6.63 -14.20 -9.16
CA SER A 497 5.59 -14.44 -10.17
C SER A 497 4.24 -13.82 -9.77
N GLU A 498 3.43 -13.43 -10.77
CA GLU A 498 2.04 -12.93 -10.68
C GLU A 498 1.07 -13.88 -9.94
N ASP A 499 1.49 -15.12 -9.62
CA ASP A 499 0.72 -16.17 -8.94
C ASP A 499 1.00 -16.30 -7.43
N SER A 500 1.83 -15.42 -6.87
CA SER A 500 2.08 -15.37 -5.43
C SER A 500 0.78 -14.98 -4.70
N GLN A 501 0.30 -15.77 -3.73
CA GLN A 501 -0.87 -15.36 -2.95
C GLN A 501 -0.61 -13.98 -2.31
N PRO A 502 -1.64 -13.19 -1.93
CA PRO A 502 -1.42 -11.91 -1.25
C PRO A 502 -0.51 -12.08 -0.04
N ILE A 503 -0.62 -13.21 0.65
CA ILE A 503 0.31 -13.63 1.68
C ILE A 503 1.74 -13.81 1.15
N ASP A 504 1.98 -14.47 0.03
CA ASP A 504 3.31 -14.70 -0.53
C ASP A 504 3.94 -13.41 -1.06
N VAL A 505 3.15 -12.49 -1.63
CA VAL A 505 3.59 -11.13 -2.00
C VAL A 505 3.94 -10.33 -0.75
N ILE A 506 3.10 -10.38 0.28
CA ILE A 506 3.37 -9.71 1.57
C ILE A 506 4.58 -10.33 2.26
N ILE A 507 4.71 -11.66 2.27
CA ILE A 507 5.85 -12.39 2.81
C ILE A 507 7.12 -12.01 2.06
N ASN A 508 7.08 -11.90 0.73
CA ASN A 508 8.27 -11.58 -0.03
C ASN A 508 8.64 -10.10 0.09
N ILE A 509 7.66 -9.19 0.18
CA ILE A 509 7.93 -7.79 0.52
C ILE A 509 8.46 -7.67 1.96
N PHE A 510 7.92 -8.42 2.91
CA PHE A 510 8.48 -8.54 4.26
C PHE A 510 9.90 -9.14 4.19
N GLN A 511 10.15 -10.12 3.33
CA GLN A 511 11.45 -10.77 3.14
C GLN A 511 12.48 -9.82 2.51
N LYS A 512 12.05 -8.93 1.62
CA LYS A 512 12.86 -7.81 1.09
C LYS A 512 13.16 -6.78 2.18
N SER A 513 12.19 -6.50 3.05
CA SER A 513 12.35 -5.60 4.19
C SER A 513 13.22 -6.18 5.30
N PHE A 514 13.33 -7.52 5.41
CA PHE A 514 14.17 -8.23 6.38
C PHE A 514 15.08 -9.27 5.70
N PRO A 515 16.07 -8.83 4.90
CA PRO A 515 16.84 -9.70 4.01
C PRO A 515 17.70 -10.75 4.73
N HIS A 516 17.91 -10.61 6.05
CA HIS A 516 18.73 -11.50 6.86
C HIS A 516 17.92 -12.42 7.77
N GLN A 517 16.59 -12.45 7.65
CA GLN A 517 15.70 -13.29 8.46
C GLN A 517 14.74 -14.10 7.59
N GLN A 518 14.41 -15.34 8.00
CA GLN A 518 13.45 -16.16 7.27
C GLN A 518 12.02 -15.75 7.63
N VAL A 519 11.31 -15.10 6.71
CA VAL A 519 9.93 -14.63 6.93
C VAL A 519 8.91 -15.75 6.75
N LYS A 520 8.09 -16.02 7.77
CA LYS A 520 6.97 -16.99 7.73
C LYS A 520 5.61 -16.28 7.71
N PRO A 521 4.54 -16.92 7.19
CA PRO A 521 3.21 -16.29 7.05
C PRO A 521 2.63 -15.69 8.33
N ASN A 522 2.73 -16.43 9.43
CA ASN A 522 2.22 -16.03 10.73
C ASN A 522 3.25 -15.26 11.56
N ASN A 523 4.43 -14.97 10.98
CA ASN A 523 5.35 -14.07 11.63
C ASN A 523 4.72 -12.69 11.70
N ASP A 524 4.53 -12.21 12.91
CA ASP A 524 4.09 -10.85 13.19
C ASP A 524 5.18 -9.90 12.66
N PHE A 525 4.78 -9.01 11.77
CA PHE A 525 5.61 -8.05 11.07
C PHE A 525 6.38 -7.19 12.03
N PHE A 526 5.68 -6.63 13.01
CA PHE A 526 6.34 -5.95 14.10
C PHE A 526 7.02 -7.00 14.88
N VAL A 527 6.33 -8.08 15.26
CA VAL A 527 6.81 -8.93 16.31
C VAL A 527 7.83 -9.97 15.82
N ASP A 528 7.41 -11.06 15.24
CA ASP A 528 8.34 -12.11 14.81
C ASP A 528 9.36 -11.70 13.71
N LEU A 529 9.15 -10.57 13.01
CA LEU A 529 10.04 -10.00 11.98
C LEU A 529 10.49 -8.58 12.30
N GLY A 530 10.18 -8.02 13.47
CA GLY A 530 10.73 -6.76 13.93
C GLY A 530 10.61 -5.48 13.11
N GLY A 531 9.77 -5.49 12.10
CA GLY A 531 9.47 -4.33 11.30
C GLY A 531 8.96 -3.18 12.12
N HIS A 532 9.53 -2.00 11.93
CA HIS A 532 9.21 -0.82 12.70
C HIS A 532 8.62 0.28 11.81
N SER A 533 8.00 1.35 12.32
CA SER A 533 7.27 2.35 11.54
C SER A 533 7.93 2.76 10.22
N LEU A 534 9.25 2.91 10.19
CA LEU A 534 10.01 3.19 8.97
C LEU A 534 10.03 2.00 8.01
N ILE A 535 10.40 0.80 8.47
CA ILE A 535 10.32 -0.41 7.63
C ILE A 535 8.87 -0.73 7.28
N ALA A 536 7.91 -0.56 8.18
CA ALA A 536 6.47 -0.65 7.96
C ALA A 536 6.03 0.31 6.86
N ALA A 537 6.53 1.54 6.87
CA ALA A 537 6.24 2.54 5.88
C ALA A 537 6.86 2.24 4.53
N LEU A 538 8.13 1.80 4.50
CA LEU A 538 8.82 1.36 3.28
C LEU A 538 8.14 0.12 2.70
N THR A 539 7.80 -0.83 3.58
CA THR A 539 7.04 -2.04 3.27
C THR A 539 5.65 -1.67 2.77
N ILE A 540 4.96 -0.69 3.36
CA ILE A 540 3.65 -0.21 2.89
C ILE A 540 3.76 0.51 1.57
N THR A 541 4.82 1.29 1.36
CA THR A 541 5.10 1.93 0.08
C THR A 541 5.33 0.88 -1.00
N GLU A 542 6.04 -0.20 -0.67
CA GLU A 542 6.25 -1.33 -1.57
C GLU A 542 4.99 -2.18 -1.75
N LEU A 543 4.23 -2.42 -0.68
CA LEU A 543 2.96 -3.12 -0.69
C LEU A 543 1.93 -2.35 -1.49
N ARG A 544 1.91 -1.02 -1.44
CA ARG A 544 1.01 -0.16 -2.25
C ARG A 544 1.25 -0.32 -3.74
N LYS A 545 2.44 -0.77 -4.18
CA LYS A 545 2.68 -1.15 -5.57
C LYS A 545 1.87 -2.38 -6.00
N HIS A 546 1.52 -3.25 -5.05
CA HIS A 546 0.75 -4.49 -5.28
C HIS A 546 -0.68 -4.47 -4.70
N PHE A 547 -0.93 -3.62 -3.70
CA PHE A 547 -2.19 -3.45 -2.96
C PHE A 547 -2.44 -1.95 -2.72
N PRO A 548 -2.93 -1.20 -3.73
CA PRO A 548 -2.96 0.28 -3.69
C PRO A 548 -3.73 0.90 -2.51
N ILE A 549 -4.67 0.14 -1.94
CA ILE A 549 -5.52 0.53 -0.81
C ILE A 549 -4.92 0.21 0.56
N VAL A 550 -3.76 -0.44 0.62
CA VAL A 550 -3.12 -0.79 1.90
C VAL A 550 -2.67 0.48 2.61
N ALA A 551 -3.30 0.76 3.75
CA ALA A 551 -2.89 1.84 4.63
C ALA A 551 -1.86 1.32 5.64
N LEU A 552 -1.02 2.22 6.17
CA LEU A 552 -0.13 1.89 7.28
C LEU A 552 -0.91 1.29 8.45
N ASN A 553 -2.12 1.81 8.71
CA ASN A 553 -3.00 1.29 9.77
C ASN A 553 -3.39 -0.18 9.57
N ASP A 554 -3.53 -0.66 8.32
CA ASP A 554 -3.84 -2.07 8.06
C ASP A 554 -2.72 -2.98 8.56
N LEU A 555 -1.45 -2.56 8.43
CA LEU A 555 -0.30 -3.30 8.95
C LEU A 555 -0.27 -3.32 10.48
N TYR A 556 -0.60 -2.21 11.14
CA TYR A 556 -0.68 -2.14 12.62
C TYR A 556 -1.84 -2.94 13.21
N GLU A 557 -2.99 -2.98 12.53
CA GLU A 557 -4.14 -3.80 12.94
C GLU A 557 -3.91 -5.29 12.63
N CYS A 558 -3.31 -5.56 11.46
CA CYS A 558 -3.16 -6.89 10.91
C CYS A 558 -1.68 -7.23 10.81
N LYS A 559 -1.11 -7.43 11.98
CA LYS A 559 0.34 -7.48 12.18
C LYS A 559 1.05 -8.64 11.48
N THR A 560 0.40 -9.74 11.13
CA THR A 560 1.07 -10.86 10.43
C THR A 560 0.80 -10.79 8.93
N ALA A 561 1.68 -11.35 8.09
CA ALA A 561 1.41 -11.43 6.66
C ALA A 561 0.07 -12.13 6.39
N THR A 562 -0.31 -13.13 7.19
CA THR A 562 -1.62 -13.82 7.12
C THR A 562 -2.78 -12.92 7.43
N LYS A 563 -2.71 -12.17 8.53
CA LYS A 563 -3.80 -11.26 8.89
C LYS A 563 -3.87 -10.07 7.95
N LEU A 564 -2.74 -9.57 7.47
CA LEU A 564 -2.68 -8.47 6.52
C LEU A 564 -3.23 -8.89 5.16
N ALA A 565 -2.84 -10.08 4.69
CA ALA A 565 -3.43 -10.73 3.53
C ALA A 565 -4.93 -10.91 3.73
N GLU A 566 -5.38 -11.41 4.88
CA GLU A 566 -6.80 -11.57 5.24
C GLU A 566 -7.54 -10.22 5.28
N ARG A 567 -6.92 -9.15 5.78
CA ARG A 567 -7.50 -7.79 5.88
C ARG A 567 -7.65 -7.15 4.51
N LEU A 568 -6.59 -7.21 3.72
CA LEU A 568 -6.54 -6.72 2.35
C LEU A 568 -7.39 -7.60 1.41
N THR A 569 -7.71 -8.83 1.81
CA THR A 569 -8.71 -9.68 1.15
C THR A 569 -10.11 -9.61 1.77
N SER A 570 -10.33 -8.91 2.91
CA SER A 570 -11.64 -8.83 3.61
C SER A 570 -12.31 -7.46 3.64
N GLN A 571 -11.72 -6.40 3.06
CA GLN A 571 -12.47 -5.19 2.69
C GLN A 571 -13.03 -5.29 1.26
N PRO A 572 -14.36 -5.16 1.06
CA PRO A 572 -14.95 -4.74 -0.21
C PRO A 572 -15.46 -3.29 -0.11
N THR A 573 -14.91 -2.41 -0.94
CA THR A 573 -15.59 -1.26 -1.59
C THR A 573 -16.95 -1.73 -2.15
N GLU A 574 -18.09 -1.05 -2.14
CA GLU A 574 -18.55 0.34 -1.91
C GLU A 574 -20.04 0.27 -1.45
N LYS A 575 -20.77 1.39 -1.46
CA LYS A 575 -21.87 1.76 -0.54
C LYS A 575 -22.98 2.41 -1.55
N LYS A 576 -24.35 2.52 -1.25
CA LYS A 576 -25.63 3.41 -1.62
C LYS A 576 -26.41 3.38 -2.99
N ASN A 577 -27.75 3.16 -2.81
CA ASN A 577 -29.03 3.87 -3.18
C ASN A 577 -29.26 4.57 -4.55
N ASP A 578 -30.47 4.73 -5.10
CA ASP A 578 -31.89 4.50 -4.71
C ASP A 578 -32.77 4.40 -6.00
N GLU A 579 -33.84 3.58 -6.03
CA GLU A 579 -35.25 4.04 -6.20
C GLU A 579 -36.29 2.91 -6.43
N SER A 580 -37.27 2.90 -5.51
CA SER A 580 -38.70 2.57 -5.65
C SER A 580 -39.17 1.22 -6.23
N SER A 581 -39.30 0.20 -5.35
CA SER A 581 -40.49 -0.66 -5.34
C SER A 581 -40.53 -1.54 -4.07
N ALA A 582 -41.65 -1.47 -3.34
CA ALA A 582 -42.06 -2.36 -2.24
C ALA A 582 -41.11 -2.49 -1.04
N LYS A 583 -41.56 -1.96 0.11
CA LYS A 583 -41.04 -2.25 1.45
C LYS A 583 -40.92 -3.76 1.68
N THR A 584 -39.76 -4.29 1.40
CA THR A 584 -39.25 -5.51 2.01
C THR A 584 -37.95 -5.08 2.65
N SER A 585 -37.95 -4.87 3.96
CA SER A 585 -36.72 -4.67 4.72
C SER A 585 -35.85 -5.91 4.49
N VAL A 586 -34.95 -5.87 3.51
CA VAL A 586 -33.99 -6.93 3.26
C VAL A 586 -33.04 -6.88 4.43
N ILE A 587 -33.23 -7.83 5.35
CA ILE A 587 -32.34 -8.04 6.48
C ILE A 587 -31.01 -8.47 5.88
N TYR A 588 -30.01 -7.59 5.91
CA TYR A 588 -28.63 -7.91 5.56
C TYR A 588 -28.11 -8.91 6.60
N LEU A 589 -28.33 -10.20 6.33
CA LEU A 589 -27.83 -11.28 7.16
C LEU A 589 -26.33 -11.37 6.94
N LYS A 590 -25.56 -10.82 7.88
CA LYS A 590 -24.14 -11.15 8.00
C LYS A 590 -24.03 -12.68 7.94
N PRO A 591 -23.33 -13.23 6.95
CA PRO A 591 -23.27 -14.68 6.79
C PRO A 591 -22.70 -15.33 8.05
N SER A 592 -23.35 -16.42 8.50
CA SER A 592 -22.90 -17.13 9.69
C SER A 592 -21.56 -17.82 9.47
N LEU A 593 -20.78 -17.99 10.53
CA LEU A 593 -19.52 -18.74 10.50
C LEU A 593 -19.71 -20.16 9.93
N ALA A 594 -20.83 -20.82 10.24
CA ALA A 594 -21.15 -22.14 9.68
C ALA A 594 -21.28 -22.12 8.14
N ARG A 595 -21.91 -21.07 7.59
CA ARG A 595 -22.05 -20.89 6.14
C ARG A 595 -20.71 -20.60 5.47
N MET A 596 -19.84 -19.81 6.11
CA MET A 596 -18.46 -19.60 5.67
C MET A 596 -17.69 -20.91 5.59
N ILE A 597 -17.74 -21.73 6.63
CA ILE A 597 -17.02 -23.00 6.70
C ILE A 597 -17.51 -23.95 5.60
N VAL A 598 -18.82 -24.11 5.44
CA VAL A 598 -19.38 -24.96 4.36
C VAL A 598 -18.96 -24.45 2.98
N CYS A 599 -19.02 -23.14 2.76
CA CYS A 599 -18.58 -22.52 1.52
C CYS A 599 -17.08 -22.78 1.27
N SER A 600 -16.25 -22.61 2.29
CA SER A 600 -14.80 -22.81 2.22
C SER A 600 -14.46 -24.27 1.89
N ILE A 601 -15.12 -25.24 2.54
CA ILE A 601 -14.93 -26.66 2.24
C ILE A 601 -15.33 -26.98 0.80
N TYR A 602 -16.48 -26.47 0.33
CA TYR A 602 -16.91 -26.67 -1.05
C TYR A 602 -15.93 -26.04 -2.05
N GLN A 603 -15.51 -24.80 -1.81
CA GLN A 603 -14.56 -24.10 -2.68
C GLN A 603 -13.20 -24.81 -2.70
N LEU A 604 -12.72 -25.30 -1.56
CA LEU A 604 -11.50 -26.11 -1.48
C LEU A 604 -11.62 -27.37 -2.34
N LEU A 605 -12.73 -28.13 -2.22
CA LEU A 605 -12.96 -29.32 -3.03
C LEU A 605 -12.99 -28.98 -4.53
N VAL A 606 -13.67 -27.91 -4.91
CA VAL A 606 -13.72 -27.46 -6.31
C VAL A 606 -12.34 -27.00 -6.79
N ILE A 607 -11.58 -26.23 -6.00
CA ILE A 607 -10.22 -25.81 -6.34
C ILE A 607 -9.32 -27.03 -6.55
N LEU A 608 -9.39 -28.04 -5.67
CA LEU A 608 -8.61 -29.27 -5.84
C LEU A 608 -8.97 -30.00 -7.14
N VAL A 609 -10.26 -30.09 -7.47
CA VAL A 609 -10.72 -30.70 -8.74
C VAL A 609 -10.26 -29.89 -9.95
N LEU A 610 -10.48 -28.57 -9.95
CA LEU A 610 -10.09 -27.69 -11.05
C LEU A 610 -8.57 -27.63 -11.23
N GLY A 611 -7.83 -27.57 -10.13
CA GLY A 611 -6.38 -27.62 -10.10
C GLY A 611 -5.85 -28.96 -10.62
N THR A 612 -6.54 -30.07 -10.32
CA THR A 612 -6.23 -31.37 -10.92
C THR A 612 -6.46 -31.35 -12.42
N ILE A 613 -7.58 -30.80 -12.92
CA ILE A 613 -7.84 -30.69 -14.37
C ILE A 613 -6.75 -29.82 -15.04
N ALA A 614 -6.44 -28.65 -14.48
CA ALA A 614 -5.41 -27.75 -15.00
C ALA A 614 -4.02 -28.40 -14.99
N SER A 615 -3.65 -29.09 -13.90
CA SER A 615 -2.37 -29.80 -13.78
C SER A 615 -2.28 -30.98 -14.74
N MET A 616 -3.39 -31.72 -14.92
CA MET A 616 -3.46 -32.80 -15.90
C MET A 616 -3.22 -32.27 -17.31
N GLU A 617 -3.74 -31.10 -17.69
CA GLU A 617 -3.46 -30.51 -19.00
C GLU A 617 -1.98 -30.19 -19.21
N LEU A 618 -1.31 -29.64 -18.19
CA LEU A 618 0.12 -29.35 -18.23
C LEU A 618 0.96 -30.63 -18.33
N LEU A 619 0.58 -31.67 -17.59
CA LEU A 619 1.29 -32.93 -17.52
C LEU A 619 0.93 -33.90 -18.66
N LEU A 620 -0.19 -33.70 -19.37
CA LEU A 620 -0.70 -34.63 -20.37
C LEU A 620 0.31 -34.93 -21.48
N PRO A 621 1.07 -33.96 -22.02
CA PRO A 621 2.09 -34.23 -23.01
C PRO A 621 3.20 -35.13 -22.46
N TYR A 622 3.59 -34.92 -21.20
CA TYR A 622 4.65 -35.69 -20.53
C TYR A 622 4.18 -37.10 -20.15
N ILE A 623 2.99 -37.22 -19.54
CA ILE A 623 2.40 -38.51 -19.15
C ILE A 623 2.11 -39.35 -20.38
N GLY A 624 1.48 -38.75 -21.40
CA GLY A 624 1.19 -39.43 -22.66
C GLY A 624 2.46 -39.90 -23.36
N PHE A 625 3.48 -39.04 -23.43
CA PHE A 625 4.78 -39.38 -24.00
C PHE A 625 5.45 -40.54 -23.26
N VAL A 626 5.60 -40.46 -21.93
CA VAL A 626 6.28 -41.48 -21.11
C VAL A 626 5.54 -42.82 -21.11
N LEU A 627 4.21 -42.81 -21.05
CA LEU A 627 3.42 -44.05 -21.06
C LEU A 627 3.44 -44.73 -22.42
N LEU A 628 3.39 -43.98 -23.52
CA LEU A 628 3.29 -44.54 -24.87
C LEU A 628 4.65 -44.91 -25.48
N LEU A 629 5.74 -44.24 -25.11
CA LEU A 629 7.10 -44.57 -25.58
C LEU A 629 7.58 -45.96 -25.16
N LYS A 630 7.04 -46.51 -24.06
CA LYS A 630 7.38 -47.88 -23.64
C LYS A 630 6.87 -48.93 -24.63
N GLU A 631 5.84 -48.60 -25.42
CA GLU A 631 5.14 -49.55 -26.29
C GLU A 631 5.19 -49.17 -27.78
N HIS A 632 5.51 -47.92 -28.12
CA HIS A 632 5.45 -47.37 -29.48
C HIS A 632 6.64 -46.45 -29.82
N ASP A 633 6.79 -46.09 -31.10
CA ASP A 633 7.85 -45.18 -31.56
C ASP A 633 7.60 -43.71 -31.16
N LEU A 634 8.66 -42.91 -31.20
CA LEU A 634 8.65 -41.49 -30.83
C LEU A 634 7.60 -40.68 -31.62
N GLY A 635 7.44 -40.98 -32.91
CA GLY A 635 6.48 -40.28 -33.78
C GLY A 635 5.04 -40.50 -33.34
N TYR A 636 4.69 -41.74 -33.00
CA TYR A 636 3.38 -42.08 -32.46
C TYR A 636 3.14 -41.43 -31.09
N ALA A 637 4.13 -41.44 -30.20
CA ALA A 637 4.01 -40.83 -28.88
C ALA A 637 3.76 -39.30 -28.96
N CYS A 638 4.49 -38.59 -29.82
CA CYS A 638 4.27 -37.17 -30.09
C CYS A 638 2.88 -36.91 -30.69
N LEU A 639 2.44 -37.73 -31.65
CA LEU A 639 1.11 -37.59 -32.25
C LEU A 639 0.00 -37.83 -31.22
N ALA A 640 0.14 -38.84 -30.37
CA ALA A 640 -0.84 -39.15 -29.34
C ALA A 640 -0.92 -38.05 -28.27
N ALA A 641 0.22 -37.49 -27.84
CA ALA A 641 0.25 -36.33 -26.94
C ALA A 641 -0.46 -35.11 -27.54
N TYR A 642 -0.23 -34.85 -28.83
CA TYR A 642 -0.93 -33.79 -29.56
C TYR A 642 -2.44 -34.04 -29.66
N VAL A 643 -2.86 -35.27 -30.03
CA VAL A 643 -4.29 -35.64 -30.09
C VAL A 643 -4.95 -35.52 -28.72
N ALA A 644 -4.25 -35.86 -27.63
CA ALA A 644 -4.74 -35.70 -26.28
C ALA A 644 -4.98 -34.22 -25.94
N LEU A 645 -4.06 -33.31 -26.30
CA LEU A 645 -4.23 -31.86 -26.15
C LEU A 645 -5.35 -31.28 -27.02
N VAL A 646 -5.55 -31.79 -28.23
CA VAL A 646 -6.72 -31.43 -29.05
C VAL A 646 -8.01 -31.84 -28.32
N GLY A 647 -8.02 -33.03 -27.72
CA GLY A 647 -9.12 -33.52 -26.90
C GLY A 647 -9.39 -32.64 -25.68
N THR A 648 -8.34 -32.17 -24.99
CA THR A 648 -8.52 -31.27 -23.85
C THR A 648 -9.14 -29.96 -24.27
N MET A 649 -8.79 -29.37 -25.42
CA MET A 649 -9.44 -28.14 -25.91
C MET A 649 -10.96 -28.29 -26.06
N ILE A 650 -11.43 -29.43 -26.57
CA ILE A 650 -12.88 -29.71 -26.70
C ILE A 650 -13.53 -29.79 -25.32
N VAL A 651 -12.90 -30.50 -24.38
CA VAL A 651 -13.38 -30.61 -22.99
C VAL A 651 -13.38 -29.24 -22.31
N ARG A 652 -12.35 -28.43 -22.53
CA ARG A 652 -12.14 -27.09 -21.96
C ARG A 652 -13.33 -26.17 -22.19
N TYR A 653 -13.85 -26.14 -23.41
CA TYR A 653 -14.99 -25.29 -23.78
C TYR A 653 -16.34 -25.96 -23.51
N SER A 654 -16.45 -27.28 -23.62
CA SER A 654 -17.73 -27.98 -23.39
C SER A 654 -18.08 -28.14 -21.91
N LEU A 655 -17.09 -28.33 -21.03
CA LEU A 655 -17.30 -28.57 -19.61
C LEU A 655 -17.99 -27.40 -18.89
N PRO A 656 -17.57 -26.12 -19.04
CA PRO A 656 -18.26 -24.99 -18.43
C PRO A 656 -19.70 -24.87 -18.90
N ILE A 657 -19.97 -25.11 -20.19
CA ILE A 657 -21.32 -25.09 -20.76
C ILE A 657 -22.18 -26.15 -20.07
N LEU A 658 -21.72 -27.41 -20.06
CA LEU A 658 -22.45 -28.52 -19.47
C LEU A 658 -22.72 -28.29 -17.98
N VAL A 659 -21.68 -27.95 -17.20
CA VAL A 659 -21.79 -27.76 -15.76
C VAL A 659 -22.67 -26.56 -15.42
N LYS A 660 -22.64 -25.47 -16.22
CA LYS A 660 -23.55 -24.33 -16.05
C LYS A 660 -25.01 -24.74 -16.17
N TRP A 661 -25.35 -25.50 -17.21
CA TRP A 661 -26.73 -25.97 -17.41
C TRP A 661 -27.19 -26.95 -16.33
N ILE A 662 -26.28 -27.75 -15.76
CA ILE A 662 -26.59 -28.68 -14.66
C ILE A 662 -26.74 -27.96 -13.32
N LEU A 663 -25.79 -27.10 -12.95
CA LEU A 663 -25.75 -26.49 -11.60
C LEU A 663 -26.72 -25.33 -11.46
N ILE A 664 -26.87 -24.50 -12.50
CA ILE A 664 -27.62 -23.24 -12.44
C ILE A 664 -28.83 -23.25 -13.38
N GLY A 665 -28.68 -23.84 -14.57
CA GLY A 665 -29.68 -23.70 -15.62
C GLY A 665 -29.59 -22.31 -16.25
N ARG A 666 -30.51 -21.41 -15.93
CA ARG A 666 -30.47 -19.99 -16.35
C ARG A 666 -30.24 -19.07 -15.15
N PHE A 667 -29.32 -18.13 -15.27
CA PHE A 667 -29.18 -17.07 -14.27
C PHE A 667 -30.47 -16.26 -14.18
N LYS A 668 -30.92 -16.01 -12.95
CA LYS A 668 -32.08 -15.17 -12.66
C LYS A 668 -31.58 -13.87 -12.07
N GLU A 669 -32.13 -12.76 -12.56
CA GLU A 669 -31.90 -11.44 -11.97
C GLU A 669 -32.41 -11.42 -10.53
N GLY A 670 -31.65 -10.78 -9.65
CA GLY A 670 -31.98 -10.68 -8.23
C GLY A 670 -30.76 -10.63 -7.31
N ASP A 671 -31.07 -10.59 -6.02
CA ASP A 671 -30.12 -10.43 -4.93
C ASP A 671 -30.00 -11.72 -4.15
N PHE A 672 -28.80 -12.28 -4.12
CA PHE A 672 -28.52 -13.56 -3.50
C PHE A 672 -27.51 -13.37 -2.38
N PRO A 673 -27.75 -13.95 -1.19
CA PRO A 673 -26.84 -13.76 -0.09
C PRO A 673 -25.47 -14.39 -0.41
N LEU A 674 -24.38 -13.69 -0.07
CA LEU A 674 -23.02 -14.15 -0.30
C LEU A 674 -22.76 -15.49 0.41
N TRP A 675 -21.91 -16.34 -0.18
CA TRP A 675 -21.63 -17.70 0.31
C TRP A 675 -22.86 -18.61 0.39
N GLY A 676 -23.90 -18.29 -0.38
CA GLY A 676 -25.10 -19.12 -0.53
C GLY A 676 -24.93 -20.19 -1.58
N SER A 677 -25.93 -21.06 -1.72
CA SER A 677 -25.91 -22.09 -2.77
C SER A 677 -25.81 -21.46 -4.18
N VAL A 678 -26.48 -20.33 -4.41
CA VAL A 678 -26.41 -19.62 -5.71
C VAL A 678 -25.02 -19.04 -5.95
N TYR A 679 -24.41 -18.41 -4.93
CA TYR A 679 -23.04 -17.93 -5.01
C TYR A 679 -22.04 -19.05 -5.31
N LEU A 680 -22.13 -20.18 -4.60
CA LEU A 680 -21.23 -21.31 -4.80
C LEU A 680 -21.32 -21.86 -6.22
N ARG A 681 -22.55 -22.05 -6.73
CA ARG A 681 -22.76 -22.52 -8.10
C ARG A 681 -22.19 -21.54 -9.11
N TRP A 682 -22.50 -20.25 -8.97
CA TRP A 682 -21.98 -19.19 -9.85
C TRP A 682 -20.47 -19.15 -9.86
N TRP A 683 -19.86 -19.14 -8.68
CA TRP A 683 -18.41 -19.12 -8.51
C TRP A 683 -17.76 -20.36 -9.15
N THR A 684 -18.35 -21.55 -9.03
CA THR A 684 -17.86 -22.76 -9.71
C THR A 684 -17.90 -22.61 -11.23
N ILE A 685 -18.98 -22.05 -11.79
CA ILE A 685 -19.07 -21.78 -13.22
C ILE A 685 -18.03 -20.75 -13.66
N GLU A 686 -17.83 -19.69 -12.89
CA GLU A 686 -16.85 -18.66 -13.19
C GLU A 686 -15.43 -19.23 -13.22
N LYS A 687 -15.06 -20.07 -12.25
CA LYS A 687 -13.74 -20.72 -12.24
C LYS A 687 -13.57 -21.74 -13.36
N LEU A 688 -14.62 -22.48 -13.71
CA LEU A 688 -14.60 -23.36 -14.90
C LEU A 688 -14.44 -22.56 -16.20
N ARG A 689 -15.10 -21.41 -16.32
CA ARG A 689 -14.96 -20.50 -17.47
C ARG A 689 -13.55 -19.92 -17.57
N ASN A 690 -12.94 -19.54 -16.45
CA ASN A 690 -11.53 -19.12 -16.45
C ASN A 690 -10.62 -20.25 -16.94
N LEU A 691 -10.90 -21.50 -16.53
CA LEU A 691 -10.19 -22.65 -17.06
C LEU A 691 -10.39 -22.79 -18.57
N ALA A 692 -11.52 -22.38 -19.16
CA ALA A 692 -11.78 -22.43 -20.60
C ALA A 692 -10.84 -21.56 -21.46
N MET A 693 -10.10 -20.62 -20.88
CA MET A 693 -9.28 -19.63 -21.61
C MET A 693 -10.09 -18.91 -22.70
N GLU A 694 -11.16 -18.23 -22.28
CA GLU A 694 -12.05 -17.50 -23.19
C GLU A 694 -11.31 -16.45 -24.04
N GLY A 695 -10.20 -15.90 -23.51
CA GLY A 695 -9.32 -14.99 -24.24
C GLY A 695 -8.74 -15.58 -25.53
N ILE A 696 -8.67 -16.90 -25.69
CA ILE A 696 -8.29 -17.53 -26.97
C ILE A 696 -9.37 -17.33 -28.04
N LEU A 697 -10.64 -17.23 -27.65
CA LEU A 697 -11.76 -17.04 -28.57
C LEU A 697 -12.02 -15.57 -28.90
N ALA A 698 -11.49 -14.63 -28.12
CA ALA A 698 -11.66 -13.19 -28.33
C ALA A 698 -11.34 -12.78 -29.77
N ASP A 699 -12.10 -11.83 -30.32
CA ASP A 699 -12.01 -11.35 -31.70
C ASP A 699 -12.36 -12.40 -32.78
N SER A 700 -12.90 -13.57 -32.39
CA SER A 700 -13.37 -14.59 -33.32
C SER A 700 -14.89 -14.78 -33.26
N PRO A 701 -15.51 -15.27 -34.36
CA PRO A 701 -16.94 -15.65 -34.34
C PRO A 701 -17.27 -16.74 -33.30
N LEU A 702 -16.28 -17.49 -32.83
CA LEU A 702 -16.46 -18.55 -31.85
C LEU A 702 -16.81 -17.99 -30.47
N MET A 703 -16.37 -16.78 -30.15
CA MET A 703 -16.71 -16.11 -28.89
C MET A 703 -18.22 -15.93 -28.75
N SER A 704 -18.86 -15.38 -29.78
CA SER A 704 -20.32 -15.19 -29.80
C SER A 704 -21.08 -16.52 -29.76
N ILE A 705 -20.55 -17.57 -30.40
CA ILE A 705 -21.15 -18.92 -30.32
C ILE A 705 -21.03 -19.48 -28.91
N TYR A 706 -19.86 -19.36 -28.30
CA TYR A 706 -19.58 -19.84 -26.95
C TYR A 706 -20.49 -19.17 -25.91
N TYR A 707 -20.59 -17.85 -25.91
CA TYR A 707 -21.50 -17.13 -25.00
C TYR A 707 -22.99 -17.44 -25.25
N ARG A 708 -23.41 -17.69 -26.51
CA ARG A 708 -24.77 -18.17 -26.80
C ARG A 708 -25.05 -19.54 -26.20
N LEU A 709 -24.08 -20.46 -26.25
CA LEU A 709 -24.21 -21.77 -25.62
C LEU A 709 -24.25 -21.67 -24.09
N LEU A 710 -23.58 -20.67 -23.51
CA LEU A 710 -23.71 -20.31 -22.10
C LEU A 710 -25.03 -19.61 -21.75
N GLY A 711 -25.81 -19.16 -22.73
CA GLY A 711 -27.18 -18.64 -22.55
C GLY A 711 -27.36 -17.16 -22.91
N ALA A 712 -26.30 -16.45 -23.30
CA ALA A 712 -26.40 -15.05 -23.74
C ALA A 712 -27.19 -14.91 -25.03
N ARG A 713 -27.89 -13.79 -25.20
CA ARG A 713 -28.64 -13.47 -26.43
C ARG A 713 -27.80 -12.54 -27.29
N ILE A 714 -26.93 -13.11 -28.10
CA ILE A 714 -26.02 -12.34 -28.96
C ILE A 714 -26.43 -12.50 -30.43
N GLY A 715 -26.55 -11.36 -31.12
CA GLY A 715 -26.78 -11.26 -32.55
C GLY A 715 -25.78 -12.07 -33.39
N ARG A 716 -26.12 -12.32 -34.66
CA ARG A 716 -25.27 -13.11 -35.56
C ARG A 716 -24.04 -12.35 -36.03
N ASN A 717 -24.18 -11.05 -36.22
CA ASN A 717 -23.14 -10.16 -36.71
C ASN A 717 -22.67 -9.24 -35.58
N VAL A 718 -22.13 -9.83 -34.52
CA VAL A 718 -21.56 -9.07 -33.39
C VAL A 718 -20.08 -9.34 -33.36
N HIS A 719 -19.27 -8.28 -33.38
CA HIS A 719 -17.85 -8.40 -33.12
C HIS A 719 -17.64 -8.35 -31.60
N LEU A 720 -17.08 -9.42 -31.04
CA LEU A 720 -16.73 -9.49 -29.62
C LEU A 720 -15.22 -9.67 -29.51
N GLY A 721 -14.56 -8.64 -28.98
CA GLY A 721 -13.19 -8.75 -28.51
C GLY A 721 -13.08 -9.60 -27.25
N SER A 722 -12.12 -9.29 -26.37
CA SER A 722 -12.10 -9.88 -25.03
C SER A 722 -13.16 -9.23 -24.15
N ILE A 723 -14.07 -10.03 -23.61
CA ILE A 723 -15.09 -9.55 -22.68
C ILE A 723 -15.05 -10.35 -21.39
N ASN A 724 -15.45 -9.71 -20.30
CA ASN A 724 -15.75 -10.39 -19.04
C ASN A 724 -17.25 -10.27 -18.75
N CYS A 725 -17.94 -11.40 -18.65
CA CYS A 725 -19.38 -11.43 -18.35
C CYS A 725 -19.70 -12.64 -17.45
N ALA A 726 -19.86 -12.39 -16.15
CA ALA A 726 -20.00 -13.43 -15.14
C ALA A 726 -21.38 -14.14 -15.11
N ALA A 727 -22.43 -13.54 -15.68
CA ALA A 727 -23.75 -14.17 -15.84
C ALA A 727 -24.28 -14.03 -17.29
N PRO A 728 -23.83 -14.87 -18.23
CA PRO A 728 -24.16 -14.76 -19.65
C PRO A 728 -25.65 -14.66 -20.01
N ASP A 729 -26.57 -15.35 -19.31
CA ASP A 729 -28.02 -15.27 -19.61
C ASP A 729 -28.63 -13.87 -19.43
N LEU A 730 -27.91 -12.98 -18.74
CA LEU A 730 -28.31 -11.62 -18.44
C LEU A 730 -27.68 -10.61 -19.41
N LEU A 731 -26.93 -11.07 -20.42
CA LEU A 731 -26.37 -10.25 -21.48
C LEU A 731 -27.18 -10.43 -22.76
N GLU A 732 -27.73 -9.33 -23.27
CA GLU A 732 -28.37 -9.24 -24.58
C GLU A 732 -27.61 -8.24 -25.45
N ILE A 733 -27.19 -8.66 -26.65
CA ILE A 733 -26.49 -7.84 -27.63
C ILE A 733 -27.16 -8.08 -28.99
N ASP A 734 -27.75 -7.05 -29.59
CA ASP A 734 -28.34 -7.14 -30.94
C ASP A 734 -27.26 -7.08 -32.03
N ASN A 735 -27.66 -7.18 -33.29
CA ASN A 735 -26.77 -7.31 -34.45
C ASN A 735 -26.02 -6.01 -34.76
N GLU A 736 -24.92 -6.16 -35.49
CA GLU A 736 -24.04 -5.08 -35.99
C GLU A 736 -23.30 -4.29 -34.90
N THR A 737 -23.41 -4.76 -33.66
CA THR A 737 -22.70 -4.21 -32.51
C THR A 737 -21.24 -4.66 -32.48
N THR A 738 -20.36 -3.73 -32.11
CA THR A 738 -18.92 -3.97 -31.93
C THR A 738 -18.55 -3.72 -30.47
N ILE A 739 -18.06 -4.77 -29.81
CA ILE A 739 -17.50 -4.70 -28.46
C ILE A 739 -16.00 -4.90 -28.56
N SER A 740 -15.23 -3.89 -28.15
CA SER A 740 -13.77 -3.90 -28.23
C SER A 740 -13.11 -4.77 -27.16
N SER A 741 -11.79 -4.79 -27.14
CA SER A 741 -10.96 -5.55 -26.20
C SER A 741 -11.13 -5.09 -24.74
N GLU A 742 -11.13 -6.05 -23.82
CA GLU A 742 -11.16 -5.89 -22.37
C GLU A 742 -12.42 -5.18 -21.83
N VAL A 743 -13.59 -5.44 -22.44
CA VAL A 743 -14.86 -4.89 -21.97
C VAL A 743 -15.45 -5.74 -20.84
N HIS A 744 -15.76 -5.12 -19.71
CA HIS A 744 -16.34 -5.77 -18.54
C HIS A 744 -17.84 -5.50 -18.43
N PHE A 745 -18.66 -6.51 -18.71
CA PHE A 745 -20.09 -6.49 -18.46
C PHE A 745 -20.37 -7.02 -17.05
N GLN A 746 -20.71 -6.14 -16.10
CA GLN A 746 -21.02 -6.53 -14.72
C GLN A 746 -22.44 -7.08 -14.57
N THR A 747 -22.70 -8.20 -15.24
CA THR A 747 -23.95 -8.97 -15.10
C THR A 747 -24.05 -9.71 -13.76
N ALA A 748 -22.92 -9.92 -13.08
CA ALA A 748 -22.84 -10.38 -11.70
C ALA A 748 -21.75 -9.62 -10.95
N PHE A 749 -22.07 -9.14 -9.74
CA PHE A 749 -21.11 -8.48 -8.86
C PHE A 749 -21.50 -8.69 -7.39
N VAL A 750 -20.55 -8.49 -6.49
CA VAL A 750 -20.77 -8.62 -5.04
C VAL A 750 -20.71 -7.23 -4.42
N GLU A 751 -21.77 -6.86 -3.71
CA GLU A 751 -21.87 -5.59 -2.99
C GLU A 751 -22.68 -5.82 -1.71
N ASP A 752 -22.30 -5.21 -0.59
CA ASP A 752 -23.01 -5.34 0.69
C ASP A 752 -23.32 -6.80 1.09
N TYR A 753 -22.33 -7.71 0.99
CA TYR A 753 -22.47 -9.15 1.27
C TYR A 753 -23.57 -9.86 0.46
N THR A 754 -23.88 -9.33 -0.72
CA THR A 754 -24.91 -9.85 -1.61
C THR A 754 -24.33 -10.00 -3.01
N LEU A 755 -24.46 -11.20 -3.57
CA LEU A 755 -24.25 -11.45 -4.99
C LEU A 755 -25.46 -10.92 -5.76
N LYS A 756 -25.25 -9.86 -6.52
CA LYS A 756 -26.26 -9.20 -7.35
C LYS A 756 -26.11 -9.67 -8.78
N PHE A 757 -27.19 -10.24 -9.32
CA PHE A 757 -27.30 -10.53 -10.74
C PHE A 757 -28.17 -9.46 -11.40
N ARG A 758 -27.69 -8.88 -12.50
CA ARG A 758 -28.33 -7.75 -13.19
C ARG A 758 -28.25 -7.91 -14.70
N ARG A 759 -29.31 -7.50 -15.41
CA ARG A 759 -29.38 -7.55 -16.89
C ARG A 759 -28.66 -6.38 -17.55
N ILE A 760 -28.03 -6.63 -18.69
CA ILE A 760 -27.48 -5.61 -19.58
C ILE A 760 -28.04 -5.86 -20.99
N CYS A 761 -28.59 -4.82 -21.61
CA CYS A 761 -29.14 -4.87 -22.96
C CYS A 761 -28.42 -3.87 -23.86
N ILE A 762 -27.83 -4.36 -24.94
CA ILE A 762 -27.17 -3.57 -25.97
C ILE A 762 -27.97 -3.76 -27.26
N ASP A 763 -28.57 -2.68 -27.76
CA ASP A 763 -29.36 -2.70 -28.99
C ASP A 763 -28.45 -2.69 -30.23
N LYS A 764 -28.97 -2.32 -31.41
CA LYS A 764 -28.26 -2.49 -32.69
C LYS A 764 -27.23 -1.40 -32.95
N ASP A 765 -26.21 -1.76 -33.73
CA ASP A 765 -25.22 -0.79 -34.22
C ASP A 765 -24.50 0.00 -33.10
N VAL A 766 -24.38 -0.61 -31.90
CA VAL A 766 -23.69 0.00 -30.76
C VAL A 766 -22.19 -0.22 -30.86
N TYR A 767 -21.40 0.76 -30.44
CA TYR A 767 -19.96 0.61 -30.23
C TYR A 767 -19.60 0.75 -28.75
N ILE A 768 -18.81 -0.19 -28.23
CA ILE A 768 -18.21 -0.10 -26.90
C ILE A 768 -16.69 -0.20 -27.03
N GLY A 769 -16.01 0.86 -26.59
CA GLY A 769 -14.55 0.98 -26.66
C GLY A 769 -13.83 0.12 -25.63
N ARG A 770 -12.51 0.08 -25.78
CA ARG A 770 -11.59 -0.82 -25.07
C ARG A 770 -11.57 -0.52 -23.57
N ARG A 771 -11.35 -1.54 -22.73
CA ARG A 771 -11.27 -1.40 -21.25
C ARG A 771 -12.48 -0.67 -20.63
N SER A 772 -13.65 -0.82 -21.23
CA SER A 772 -14.88 -0.22 -20.74
C SER A 772 -15.60 -1.16 -19.79
N VAL A 773 -16.17 -0.60 -18.73
CA VAL A 773 -16.98 -1.29 -17.74
C VAL A 773 -18.43 -0.84 -17.91
N VAL A 774 -19.33 -1.79 -18.14
CA VAL A 774 -20.77 -1.55 -18.23
C VAL A 774 -21.45 -2.23 -17.07
N ASN A 775 -22.01 -1.44 -16.16
CA ASN A 775 -22.68 -1.99 -14.98
C ASN A 775 -24.03 -2.62 -15.30
N GLY A 776 -24.48 -3.48 -14.39
CA GLY A 776 -25.80 -4.07 -14.45
C GLY A 776 -26.95 -3.06 -14.50
N GLN A 777 -28.09 -3.48 -15.05
CA GLN A 777 -29.30 -2.68 -15.27
C GLN A 777 -29.14 -1.57 -16.30
N THR A 778 -28.13 -1.68 -17.16
CA THR A 778 -27.86 -0.70 -18.22
C THR A 778 -28.53 -1.09 -19.52
N ARG A 779 -29.04 -0.10 -20.25
CA ARG A 779 -29.46 -0.24 -21.64
C ARG A 779 -28.73 0.74 -22.55
N MET A 780 -28.13 0.24 -23.63
CA MET A 780 -27.60 1.08 -24.71
C MET A 780 -28.53 0.95 -25.91
N ASN A 781 -29.15 2.06 -26.32
CA ASN A 781 -30.08 2.07 -27.45
C ASN A 781 -29.34 2.14 -28.80
N ASP A 782 -30.08 1.97 -29.89
CA ASP A 782 -29.53 1.87 -31.25
C ASP A 782 -28.53 3.00 -31.56
N TYR A 783 -27.44 2.68 -32.26
CA TYR A 783 -26.41 3.63 -32.70
C TYR A 783 -25.69 4.41 -31.58
N SER A 784 -25.78 3.99 -30.31
CA SER A 784 -25.03 4.65 -29.25
C SER A 784 -23.56 4.22 -29.20
N GLU A 785 -22.68 5.08 -28.69
CA GLU A 785 -21.25 4.83 -28.60
C GLU A 785 -20.70 5.13 -27.20
N LEU A 786 -19.87 4.22 -26.70
CA LEU A 786 -19.03 4.40 -25.53
C LEU A 786 -17.56 4.31 -25.96
N ASN A 787 -16.74 5.31 -25.62
CA ASN A 787 -15.32 5.37 -26.04
C ASN A 787 -14.43 4.39 -25.25
N ASP A 788 -13.09 4.52 -25.33
CA ASP A 788 -12.07 3.68 -24.66
C ASP A 788 -11.74 4.15 -23.22
N LEU A 789 -11.58 3.24 -22.23
CA LEU A 789 -11.39 3.52 -20.79
C LEU A 789 -12.60 4.15 -20.09
N PHE A 790 -13.70 3.39 -20.02
CA PHE A 790 -14.99 3.93 -19.59
C PHE A 790 -15.65 3.21 -18.42
N PHE A 791 -16.46 3.97 -17.69
CA PHE A 791 -17.38 3.44 -16.71
C PHE A 791 -18.81 3.91 -16.97
N LEU A 792 -19.71 2.99 -17.28
CA LEU A 792 -21.14 3.27 -17.38
C LEU A 792 -21.84 2.81 -16.08
N PRO A 793 -22.37 3.73 -15.25
CA PRO A 793 -22.98 3.39 -13.96
C PRO A 793 -24.19 2.47 -14.09
N ALA A 794 -24.54 1.80 -13.00
CA ALA A 794 -25.75 0.97 -12.97
C ALA A 794 -27.01 1.82 -13.19
N ASN A 795 -28.07 1.22 -13.75
CA ASN A 795 -29.32 1.90 -14.09
C ASN A 795 -29.18 3.05 -15.12
N THR A 796 -28.11 3.07 -15.90
CA THR A 796 -27.94 4.07 -16.96
C THR A 796 -28.59 3.61 -18.26
N SER A 797 -29.30 4.52 -18.93
CA SER A 797 -29.81 4.30 -20.28
C SER A 797 -29.11 5.26 -21.23
N VAL A 798 -28.28 4.76 -22.13
CA VAL A 798 -27.65 5.56 -23.19
C VAL A 798 -28.63 5.73 -24.35
N PRO A 799 -29.10 6.95 -24.65
CA PRO A 799 -30.06 7.22 -25.72
C PRO A 799 -29.51 6.91 -27.12
N THR A 800 -30.43 6.78 -28.08
CA THR A 800 -30.12 6.47 -29.48
C THR A 800 -29.22 7.52 -30.10
N GLY A 801 -28.12 7.09 -30.73
CA GLY A 801 -27.22 7.98 -31.46
C GLY A 801 -26.39 8.92 -30.58
N GLU A 802 -26.25 8.67 -29.28
CA GLU A 802 -25.40 9.47 -28.40
C GLU A 802 -24.00 8.84 -28.22
N VAL A 803 -22.97 9.69 -28.20
CA VAL A 803 -21.58 9.35 -27.87
C VAL A 803 -21.29 9.81 -26.45
N TRP A 804 -20.78 8.90 -25.63
CA TRP A 804 -20.47 9.17 -24.23
C TRP A 804 -18.96 9.08 -23.97
N HIS A 805 -18.43 10.04 -23.20
CA HIS A 805 -17.01 10.21 -22.88
C HIS A 805 -16.72 10.49 -21.36
N GLY A 806 -15.54 10.12 -20.82
CA GLY A 806 -15.18 10.17 -19.39
C GLY A 806 -15.46 8.92 -18.53
N SER A 807 -14.96 8.94 -17.28
CA SER A 807 -15.26 7.95 -16.24
C SER A 807 -15.67 8.69 -14.96
N PRO A 808 -16.94 8.60 -14.50
CA PRO A 808 -18.10 8.03 -15.17
C PRO A 808 -18.40 8.68 -16.53
N ALA A 809 -18.99 7.88 -17.41
CA ALA A 809 -19.35 8.30 -18.76
C ALA A 809 -20.37 9.44 -18.70
N THR A 810 -20.10 10.51 -19.44
CA THR A 810 -21.00 11.65 -19.63
C THR A 810 -21.27 11.86 -21.11
N TYR A 811 -22.46 12.36 -21.42
CA TYR A 811 -22.81 12.73 -22.78
C TYR A 811 -21.77 13.68 -23.39
N SER A 812 -21.33 13.38 -24.62
CA SER A 812 -20.40 14.21 -25.38
C SER A 812 -21.11 14.96 -26.50
N HIS A 813 -21.60 14.19 -27.48
CA HIS A 813 -22.22 14.68 -28.71
C HIS A 813 -23.06 13.55 -29.31
N ASN A 814 -23.85 13.85 -30.34
CA ASN A 814 -24.52 12.81 -31.11
C ASN A 814 -23.57 12.25 -32.14
N VAL A 815 -23.70 10.95 -32.43
CA VAL A 815 -22.96 10.26 -33.47
C VAL A 815 -23.10 11.06 -34.76
N GLU A 816 -21.97 11.56 -35.26
CA GLU A 816 -21.90 11.99 -36.63
C GLU A 816 -22.09 10.71 -37.45
N MET A 817 -23.25 10.60 -38.12
CA MET A 817 -23.51 9.53 -39.06
C MET A 817 -22.58 9.72 -40.26
N GLU A 818 -21.29 9.47 -40.08
CA GLU A 818 -20.41 9.16 -41.18
C GLU A 818 -21.08 8.02 -41.94
N ALA A 819 -21.25 8.21 -43.24
CA ALA A 819 -21.72 7.17 -44.14
C ALA A 819 -20.63 6.09 -44.23
N LEU A 820 -20.41 5.35 -43.15
CA LEU A 820 -19.44 4.28 -43.11
C LEU A 820 -20.04 3.14 -43.92
N PRO A 821 -19.31 2.64 -44.93
CA PRO A 821 -19.80 1.60 -45.81
C PRO A 821 -19.91 0.34 -44.97
N TYR A 822 -21.12 0.05 -44.49
CA TYR A 822 -21.46 -1.28 -44.05
C TYR A 822 -21.10 -2.18 -45.23
N ASP A 823 -20.14 -3.09 -45.06
CA ASP A 823 -19.90 -4.13 -46.04
C ASP A 823 -21.05 -5.13 -45.90
N ALA A 824 -22.23 -4.69 -46.36
CA ALA A 824 -23.52 -5.37 -46.34
C ALA A 824 -23.48 -6.74 -47.05
N ALA A 825 -22.36 -7.02 -47.70
CA ALA A 825 -22.11 -8.17 -48.53
C ALA A 825 -21.31 -9.27 -47.82
N ASN A 826 -21.38 -9.40 -46.49
CA ASN A 826 -20.93 -10.64 -45.86
C ASN A 826 -21.94 -11.75 -46.08
N SER A 827 -21.78 -12.47 -47.21
CA SER A 827 -22.57 -13.66 -47.48
C SER A 827 -22.43 -14.63 -46.30
N LYS A 828 -23.54 -15.24 -45.87
CA LYS A 828 -23.57 -16.28 -44.81
C LYS A 828 -22.48 -17.35 -45.01
N PHE A 829 -22.11 -17.60 -46.27
CA PHE A 829 -21.06 -18.52 -46.66
C PHE A 829 -19.66 -18.07 -46.23
N LYS A 830 -19.30 -16.80 -46.40
CA LYS A 830 -18.00 -16.26 -45.94
C LYS A 830 -17.87 -16.30 -44.42
N SER A 831 -18.94 -15.92 -43.70
CA SER A 831 -18.98 -16.00 -42.24
C SER A 831 -18.86 -17.44 -41.74
N LEU A 832 -19.54 -18.40 -42.38
CA LEU A 832 -19.43 -19.83 -42.07
C LEU A 832 -18.02 -20.37 -42.32
N ILE A 833 -17.42 -20.10 -43.48
CA ILE A 833 -16.05 -20.51 -43.79
C ILE A 833 -15.07 -19.93 -42.77
N THR A 834 -15.23 -18.65 -42.45
CA THR A 834 -14.38 -17.98 -41.47
C THR A 834 -14.51 -18.68 -40.11
N ALA A 835 -15.72 -18.92 -39.62
CA ALA A 835 -15.93 -19.66 -38.37
C ALA A 835 -15.28 -21.05 -38.38
N ILE A 836 -15.37 -21.80 -39.48
CA ILE A 836 -14.68 -23.10 -39.65
C ILE A 836 -13.16 -22.94 -39.55
N ILE A 837 -12.58 -21.94 -40.24
CA ILE A 837 -11.14 -21.66 -40.17
C ILE A 837 -10.72 -21.36 -38.72
N PHE A 838 -11.43 -20.47 -38.02
CA PHE A 838 -11.16 -20.18 -36.61
C PHE A 838 -11.29 -21.44 -35.74
N THR A 839 -12.30 -22.29 -35.96
CA THR A 839 -12.43 -23.56 -35.21
C THR A 839 -11.23 -24.46 -35.45
N VAL A 840 -10.81 -24.64 -36.70
CA VAL A 840 -9.64 -25.46 -37.03
C VAL A 840 -8.38 -24.89 -36.36
N ILE A 841 -8.22 -23.56 -36.37
CA ILE A 841 -7.06 -22.93 -35.73
C ILE A 841 -7.07 -23.15 -34.22
N VAL A 842 -8.19 -22.85 -33.53
CA VAL A 842 -8.29 -23.00 -32.07
C VAL A 842 -8.10 -24.45 -31.65
N VAL A 843 -8.75 -25.39 -32.34
CA VAL A 843 -8.75 -26.80 -31.94
C VAL A 843 -7.45 -27.51 -32.31
N PHE A 844 -6.83 -27.18 -33.45
CA PHE A 844 -5.66 -27.91 -33.96
C PHE A 844 -4.38 -27.09 -33.95
N PHE A 845 -4.37 -25.85 -34.43
CA PHE A 845 -3.13 -25.09 -34.58
C PHE A 845 -2.62 -24.52 -33.26
N ILE A 846 -3.50 -24.05 -32.38
CA ILE A 846 -3.08 -23.52 -31.08
C ILE A 846 -2.39 -24.61 -30.24
N PRO A 847 -2.97 -25.83 -30.06
CA PRO A 847 -2.28 -26.92 -29.39
C PRO A 847 -0.98 -27.33 -30.11
N PHE A 848 -0.93 -27.23 -31.44
CA PHE A 848 0.26 -27.58 -32.20
C PHE A 848 1.42 -26.63 -31.88
N PHE A 849 1.17 -25.32 -31.86
CA PHE A 849 2.19 -24.34 -31.49
C PHE A 849 2.58 -24.44 -30.01
N TYR A 850 1.65 -24.82 -29.13
CA TYR A 850 1.97 -25.14 -27.74
C TYR A 850 2.91 -26.36 -27.61
N CYS A 851 2.74 -27.40 -28.44
CA CYS A 851 3.58 -28.60 -28.40
C CYS A 851 5.00 -28.41 -28.94
N ILE A 852 5.21 -27.57 -29.95
CA ILE A 852 6.51 -27.47 -30.64
C ILE A 852 7.69 -27.27 -29.66
N PRO A 853 7.67 -26.31 -28.73
CA PRO A 853 8.79 -26.09 -27.82
C PRO A 853 8.92 -27.19 -26.75
N THR A 854 7.87 -27.95 -26.44
CA THR A 854 7.94 -29.04 -25.43
C THR A 854 8.61 -30.30 -25.98
N ILE A 855 8.52 -30.57 -27.28
CA ILE A 855 9.05 -31.80 -27.91
C ILE A 855 10.57 -31.99 -27.68
N PRO A 856 11.45 -30.99 -27.89
CA PRO A 856 12.88 -31.16 -27.64
C PRO A 856 13.22 -31.50 -26.18
N GLY A 857 12.47 -30.93 -25.22
CA GLY A 857 12.62 -31.28 -23.81
C GLY A 857 12.23 -32.73 -23.52
N LEU A 858 11.13 -33.19 -24.12
CA LEU A 858 10.69 -34.59 -24.04
C LEU A 858 11.73 -35.57 -24.59
N ILE A 859 12.33 -35.25 -25.75
CA ILE A 859 13.42 -36.05 -26.34
C ILE A 859 14.64 -36.08 -25.41
N LEU A 860 15.02 -34.93 -24.83
CA LEU A 860 16.18 -34.86 -23.93
C LEU A 860 15.99 -35.75 -22.69
N PHE A 861 14.78 -35.82 -22.13
CA PHE A 861 14.47 -36.73 -21.02
C PHE A 861 14.61 -38.21 -21.38
N GLU A 862 14.41 -38.61 -22.64
CA GLU A 862 14.57 -40.00 -23.08
C GLU A 862 16.06 -40.39 -23.25
N TYR A 863 16.89 -39.49 -23.77
CA TYR A 863 18.30 -39.78 -24.04
C TYR A 863 19.19 -39.79 -22.79
N VAL A 864 18.72 -39.24 -21.68
CA VAL A 864 19.42 -39.24 -20.39
C VAL A 864 19.01 -40.49 -19.60
N ASP A 865 19.84 -41.54 -19.61
CA ASP A 865 19.60 -42.78 -18.84
C ASP A 865 19.85 -42.51 -17.33
N LEU A 866 18.80 -42.16 -16.59
CA LEU A 866 18.85 -41.69 -15.18
C LEU A 866 19.20 -42.78 -14.12
N LYS A 867 19.86 -43.88 -14.48
CA LYS A 867 19.86 -45.12 -13.67
C LYS A 867 20.82 -45.28 -12.48
N PRO A 868 21.92 -44.52 -12.23
CA PRO A 868 22.84 -44.92 -11.14
C PRO A 868 22.88 -44.05 -9.87
N ILE A 869 22.17 -42.92 -9.76
CA ILE A 869 22.17 -42.09 -8.53
C ILE A 869 20.75 -41.60 -8.24
N ASN A 870 20.28 -41.83 -6.99
CA ASN A 870 18.96 -41.49 -6.43
C ASN A 870 18.11 -40.54 -7.31
N ASP A 871 17.13 -41.12 -8.01
CA ASP A 871 16.44 -40.60 -9.20
C ASP A 871 15.99 -39.12 -9.13
N TRP A 872 15.60 -38.62 -7.97
CA TRP A 872 15.03 -37.26 -7.83
C TRP A 872 16.05 -36.12 -8.00
N VAL A 873 17.30 -36.34 -7.57
CA VAL A 873 18.33 -35.29 -7.66
C VAL A 873 18.73 -35.07 -9.11
N GLN A 874 18.79 -36.14 -9.90
CA GLN A 874 19.06 -36.03 -11.33
C GLN A 874 17.92 -35.30 -12.07
N VAL A 875 16.66 -35.61 -11.75
CA VAL A 875 15.51 -34.91 -12.35
C VAL A 875 15.57 -33.40 -12.11
N ILE A 876 15.92 -32.94 -10.90
CA ILE A 876 16.05 -31.51 -10.59
C ILE A 876 17.21 -30.88 -11.35
N ILE A 877 18.37 -31.55 -11.41
CA ILE A 877 19.55 -31.06 -12.15
C ILE A 877 19.24 -30.93 -13.65
N PHE A 878 18.48 -31.87 -14.22
CA PHE A 878 18.09 -31.80 -15.63
C PHE A 878 16.90 -30.86 -15.90
N ALA A 879 16.05 -30.56 -14.92
CA ALA A 879 14.92 -29.67 -15.08
C ALA A 879 15.35 -28.23 -15.45
N VAL A 880 16.44 -27.72 -14.88
CA VAL A 880 16.96 -26.38 -15.17
C VAL A 880 17.37 -26.21 -16.64
N PRO A 881 18.28 -27.01 -17.23
CA PRO A 881 18.65 -26.87 -18.64
C PRO A 881 17.49 -27.17 -19.60
N VAL A 882 16.59 -28.10 -19.27
CA VAL A 882 15.35 -28.34 -20.05
C VAL A 882 14.47 -27.09 -20.03
N GLY A 883 14.30 -26.46 -18.86
CA GLY A 883 13.54 -25.21 -18.70
C GLY A 883 14.14 -24.07 -19.52
N ILE A 884 15.47 -23.87 -19.46
CA ILE A 884 16.17 -22.87 -20.26
C ILE A 884 15.97 -23.13 -21.76
N LEU A 885 16.13 -24.39 -22.20
CA LEU A 885 15.92 -24.78 -23.59
C LEU A 885 14.47 -24.50 -24.02
N TYR A 886 13.49 -24.88 -23.20
CA TYR A 886 12.08 -24.64 -23.46
C TYR A 886 11.77 -23.14 -23.64
N THR A 887 12.23 -22.30 -22.70
CA THR A 887 12.07 -20.84 -22.78
C THR A 887 12.72 -20.26 -24.03
N CYS A 888 13.95 -20.66 -24.36
CA CYS A 888 14.64 -20.24 -25.57
C CYS A 888 13.85 -20.63 -26.83
N LEU A 889 13.33 -21.86 -26.88
CA LEU A 889 12.53 -22.34 -28.00
C LEU A 889 11.22 -21.58 -28.16
N VAL A 890 10.55 -21.22 -27.07
CA VAL A 890 9.35 -20.37 -27.10
C VAL A 890 9.66 -19.00 -27.69
N ILE A 891 10.74 -18.35 -27.25
CA ILE A 891 11.17 -17.03 -27.76
C ILE A 891 11.46 -17.10 -29.26
N VAL A 892 12.28 -18.08 -29.67
CA VAL A 892 12.62 -18.30 -31.08
C VAL A 892 11.37 -18.59 -31.89
N GLN A 893 10.47 -19.41 -31.38
CA GLN A 893 9.21 -19.75 -32.03
C GLN A 893 8.37 -18.50 -32.27
N ILE A 894 8.17 -17.61 -31.30
CA ILE A 894 7.41 -16.37 -31.49
C ILE A 894 8.04 -15.51 -32.59
N VAL A 895 9.35 -15.28 -32.53
CA VAL A 895 10.07 -14.47 -33.52
C VAL A 895 9.91 -15.06 -34.92
N VAL A 896 10.11 -16.38 -35.06
CA VAL A 896 9.95 -17.08 -36.33
C VAL A 896 8.50 -17.01 -36.83
N ILE A 897 7.51 -17.27 -35.97
CA ILE A 897 6.09 -17.20 -36.32
C ILE A 897 5.72 -15.78 -36.76
N ARG A 898 6.21 -14.74 -36.08
CA ARG A 898 6.01 -13.36 -36.53
C ARG A 898 6.39 -13.25 -38.01
N PHE A 899 7.64 -13.57 -38.35
CA PHE A 899 8.15 -13.32 -39.71
C PHE A 899 7.50 -14.22 -40.77
N LEU A 900 7.24 -15.49 -40.45
CA LEU A 900 6.60 -16.43 -41.38
C LEU A 900 5.10 -16.15 -41.55
N PHE A 901 4.39 -15.87 -40.46
CA PHE A 901 2.93 -15.81 -40.45
C PHE A 901 2.35 -14.41 -40.45
N ILE A 902 2.96 -13.33 -39.96
CA ILE A 902 2.39 -11.98 -40.12
C ILE A 902 3.06 -11.25 -41.29
N GLY A 903 4.37 -11.39 -41.43
CA GLY A 903 5.17 -10.52 -42.30
C GLY A 903 5.22 -9.08 -41.78
N THR A 904 5.32 -8.10 -42.70
CA THR A 904 5.24 -6.66 -42.39
C THR A 904 3.87 -6.11 -42.82
N PRO A 905 2.85 -6.13 -41.97
CA PRO A 905 1.54 -5.60 -42.31
C PRO A 905 1.66 -4.11 -42.66
N THR A 906 1.01 -3.70 -43.75
CA THR A 906 0.96 -2.30 -44.19
C THR A 906 -0.20 -1.57 -43.53
N VAL A 907 -0.03 -0.27 -43.32
CA VAL A 907 -1.12 0.64 -42.90
C VAL A 907 -2.28 0.52 -43.88
N GLY A 908 -3.50 0.39 -43.38
CA GLY A 908 -4.69 0.19 -44.22
C GLY A 908 -5.89 -0.37 -43.46
N ILE A 909 -7.00 -0.54 -44.19
CA ILE A 909 -8.26 -1.08 -43.67
C ILE A 909 -8.45 -2.49 -44.25
N TYR A 910 -8.68 -3.46 -43.37
CA TYR A 910 -8.79 -4.87 -43.73
C TYR A 910 -10.11 -5.45 -43.20
N SER A 911 -10.81 -6.24 -44.01
CA SER A 911 -11.98 -6.98 -43.52
C SER A 911 -11.57 -7.99 -42.43
N THR A 912 -12.43 -8.22 -41.43
CA THR A 912 -12.28 -9.28 -40.42
C THR A 912 -12.34 -10.70 -41.01
N HIS A 913 -12.75 -10.83 -42.27
CA HIS A 913 -12.68 -12.09 -43.03
C HIS A 913 -11.40 -12.23 -43.87
N SER A 914 -10.54 -11.21 -43.87
CA SER A 914 -9.31 -11.24 -44.65
C SER A 914 -8.26 -12.17 -44.03
N PHE A 915 -7.39 -12.72 -44.88
CA PHE A 915 -6.23 -13.48 -44.40
C PHE A 915 -5.29 -12.64 -43.54
N VAL A 916 -5.23 -11.32 -43.76
CA VAL A 916 -4.40 -10.41 -42.93
C VAL A 916 -4.92 -10.40 -41.48
N TYR A 917 -6.23 -10.28 -41.30
CA TYR A 917 -6.86 -10.33 -40.00
C TYR A 917 -6.64 -11.67 -39.29
N ILE A 918 -6.91 -12.79 -39.97
CA ILE A 918 -6.76 -14.14 -39.40
C ILE A 918 -5.31 -14.41 -38.99
N ARG A 919 -4.34 -13.97 -39.79
CA ARG A 919 -2.89 -14.11 -39.51
C ARG A 919 -2.47 -13.29 -38.30
N LYS A 920 -2.91 -12.02 -38.21
CA LYS A 920 -2.67 -11.17 -37.03
C LYS A 920 -3.26 -11.81 -35.79
N TRP A 921 -4.54 -12.16 -35.85
CA TRP A 921 -5.26 -12.76 -34.73
C TRP A 921 -4.57 -14.02 -34.22
N LEU A 922 -4.18 -14.94 -35.10
CA LEU A 922 -3.48 -16.16 -34.71
C LEU A 922 -2.16 -15.84 -34.01
N PHE A 923 -1.38 -14.90 -34.55
CA PHE A 923 -0.15 -14.48 -33.89
C PHE A 923 -0.43 -13.89 -32.51
N ASP A 924 -1.40 -13.00 -32.35
CA ASP A 924 -1.72 -12.40 -31.05
C ASP A 924 -2.09 -13.49 -30.03
N ARG A 925 -2.83 -14.53 -30.43
CA ARG A 925 -3.15 -15.65 -29.53
C ARG A 925 -1.91 -16.45 -29.14
N ILE A 926 -1.03 -16.76 -30.09
CA ILE A 926 0.23 -17.47 -29.81
C ILE A 926 1.15 -16.60 -28.93
N PHE A 927 1.26 -15.32 -29.25
CA PHE A 927 2.05 -14.34 -28.50
C PHE A 927 1.54 -14.24 -27.07
N ASN A 928 0.23 -14.06 -26.86
CA ASN A 928 -0.37 -13.97 -25.53
C ASN A 928 -0.17 -15.25 -24.70
N ILE A 929 -0.28 -16.44 -25.33
CA ILE A 929 0.03 -17.73 -24.67
C ILE A 929 1.52 -17.78 -24.30
N ALA A 930 2.38 -17.38 -25.22
CA ALA A 930 3.81 -17.42 -25.00
C ALA A 930 4.25 -16.42 -23.92
N LEU A 931 3.62 -15.24 -23.85
CA LEU A 931 3.81 -14.26 -22.78
C LEU A 931 3.47 -14.80 -21.39
N HIS A 932 2.54 -15.76 -21.27
CA HIS A 932 2.31 -16.44 -19.99
C HIS A 932 3.50 -17.35 -19.61
N ILE A 933 4.21 -17.92 -20.60
CA ILE A 933 5.38 -18.77 -20.38
C ILE A 933 6.63 -17.92 -20.10
N ILE A 934 6.81 -16.84 -20.86
CA ILE A 934 7.93 -15.90 -20.71
C ILE A 934 7.54 -14.71 -19.86
N HIS A 935 6.58 -14.86 -18.93
CA HIS A 935 6.09 -13.74 -18.13
C HIS A 935 7.21 -13.05 -17.35
N THR A 936 8.19 -13.83 -16.89
CA THR A 936 9.45 -13.37 -16.28
C THR A 936 10.32 -12.49 -17.18
N PHE A 937 10.05 -12.40 -18.49
CA PHE A 937 10.75 -11.46 -19.38
C PHE A 937 10.28 -10.02 -19.21
N TYR A 938 9.07 -9.80 -18.70
CA TYR A 938 8.55 -8.47 -18.47
C TYR A 938 9.34 -7.72 -17.40
N ALA A 939 9.40 -6.40 -17.53
CA ALA A 939 10.21 -5.53 -16.67
C ALA A 939 11.71 -5.89 -16.58
N THR A 940 12.24 -6.65 -17.56
CA THR A 940 13.66 -6.96 -17.66
C THR A 940 14.34 -6.19 -18.78
N LEU A 941 15.68 -6.12 -18.72
CA LEU A 941 16.52 -5.59 -19.80
C LEU A 941 16.40 -6.39 -21.11
N TYR A 942 15.80 -7.59 -21.08
CA TYR A 942 15.61 -8.44 -22.25
C TYR A 942 14.36 -8.09 -23.06
N MET A 943 13.39 -7.39 -22.45
CA MET A 943 12.12 -7.08 -23.11
C MET A 943 12.31 -6.21 -24.36
N VAL A 944 13.11 -5.15 -24.26
CA VAL A 944 13.37 -4.25 -25.38
C VAL A 944 14.10 -4.93 -26.55
N PRO A 945 15.21 -5.67 -26.34
CA PRO A 945 15.79 -6.52 -27.38
C PRO A 945 14.80 -7.52 -28.00
N PHE A 946 13.94 -8.14 -27.19
CA PHE A 946 12.92 -9.07 -27.67
C PHE A 946 11.88 -8.39 -28.57
N LEU A 947 11.35 -7.23 -28.16
CA LEU A 947 10.43 -6.43 -28.99
C LEU A 947 11.07 -5.96 -30.30
N ARG A 948 12.37 -5.61 -30.27
CA ARG A 948 13.13 -5.34 -31.51
C ARG A 948 13.22 -6.56 -32.42
N ALA A 949 13.45 -7.74 -31.85
CA ALA A 949 13.47 -8.99 -32.61
C ALA A 949 12.12 -9.28 -33.28
N LEU A 950 11.00 -8.83 -32.68
CA LEU A 950 9.67 -8.88 -33.28
C LEU A 950 9.43 -7.80 -34.37
N GLY A 951 10.39 -6.91 -34.60
CA GLY A 951 10.38 -5.89 -35.64
C GLY A 951 9.89 -4.52 -35.20
N MET A 952 9.80 -4.28 -33.89
CA MET A 952 9.46 -2.97 -33.32
C MET A 952 10.67 -2.04 -33.33
N LYS A 953 10.47 -0.76 -33.67
CA LYS A 953 11.52 0.25 -33.54
C LYS A 953 11.44 0.85 -32.16
N ILE A 954 12.35 0.48 -31.27
CA ILE A 954 12.34 0.93 -29.88
C ILE A 954 13.74 1.39 -29.45
N GLY A 955 13.84 2.54 -28.78
CA GLY A 955 15.09 3.15 -28.28
C GLY A 955 15.85 2.30 -27.26
N ASN A 956 17.16 2.52 -27.13
CA ASN A 956 18.09 1.67 -26.36
C ASN A 956 17.90 1.73 -24.85
N ARG A 957 17.44 2.87 -24.36
CA ARG A 957 17.14 3.18 -22.97
C ARG A 957 15.63 3.23 -22.74
N CYS A 958 14.85 2.59 -23.61
CA CYS A 958 13.45 2.36 -23.32
C CYS A 958 13.34 1.26 -22.26
N GLU A 959 12.36 1.42 -21.38
CA GLU A 959 11.92 0.38 -20.46
C GLU A 959 10.47 0.06 -20.81
N VAL A 960 10.17 -1.24 -20.96
CA VAL A 960 8.80 -1.71 -21.20
C VAL A 960 8.54 -2.75 -20.13
N SER A 961 7.69 -2.41 -19.15
CA SER A 961 7.23 -3.35 -18.13
C SER A 961 6.34 -4.39 -18.79
N THR A 962 5.10 -4.04 -19.15
CA THR A 962 4.15 -4.90 -19.88
C THR A 962 3.36 -4.08 -20.89
N ALA A 963 3.29 -4.56 -22.13
CA ALA A 963 2.51 -3.94 -23.20
C ALA A 963 1.86 -5.03 -24.08
N ILE A 964 0.60 -4.84 -24.43
CA ILE A 964 -0.23 -5.78 -25.18
C ILE A 964 -0.96 -5.10 -26.35
N GLY A 965 -1.54 -5.89 -27.25
CA GLY A 965 -2.32 -5.39 -28.40
C GLY A 965 -1.48 -4.92 -29.60
N MET A 966 -0.16 -4.94 -29.51
CA MET A 966 0.73 -4.25 -30.43
C MET A 966 0.87 -4.91 -31.81
N VAL A 967 0.80 -4.11 -32.87
CA VAL A 967 1.35 -4.49 -34.18
C VAL A 967 2.80 -4.02 -34.27
N HIS A 968 3.71 -4.83 -33.73
CA HIS A 968 5.14 -4.54 -33.55
C HIS A 968 5.80 -3.69 -34.66
N SER A 969 5.61 -4.00 -35.95
CA SER A 969 6.22 -3.23 -37.06
C SER A 969 5.63 -1.85 -37.36
N LEU A 970 4.49 -1.54 -36.76
CA LEU A 970 3.79 -0.27 -36.89
C LEU A 970 3.93 0.60 -35.64
N VAL A 971 4.69 0.17 -34.63
CA VAL A 971 4.98 0.94 -33.44
C VAL A 971 6.43 1.39 -33.46
N GLU A 972 6.64 2.69 -33.29
CA GLU A 972 7.96 3.29 -33.10
C GLU A 972 8.00 4.01 -31.75
N ILE A 973 9.03 3.75 -30.96
CA ILE A 973 9.25 4.33 -29.63
C ILE A 973 10.67 4.84 -29.58
N ASP A 974 10.82 6.14 -29.32
CA ASP A 974 12.12 6.77 -29.23
C ASP A 974 12.75 6.55 -27.84
N ASP A 975 13.98 7.01 -27.65
CA ASP A 975 14.81 6.70 -26.50
C ASP A 975 14.29 7.28 -25.16
N GLU A 976 14.73 6.67 -24.06
CA GLU A 976 14.44 7.13 -22.69
C GLU A 976 12.94 7.09 -22.31
N CYS A 977 12.14 6.28 -23.02
CA CYS A 977 10.74 6.08 -22.71
C CYS A 977 10.52 4.97 -21.69
N PHE A 978 9.51 5.11 -20.84
CA PHE A 978 9.10 4.07 -19.91
C PHE A 978 7.61 3.75 -20.10
N ILE A 979 7.31 2.52 -20.52
CA ILE A 979 5.95 2.02 -20.68
C ILE A 979 5.66 1.09 -19.52
N ALA A 980 4.69 1.44 -18.69
CA ALA A 980 4.46 0.82 -17.40
C ALA A 980 3.13 0.06 -17.34
N ASP A 981 3.20 -1.15 -16.80
CA ASP A 981 2.15 -2.11 -16.45
C ASP A 981 0.87 -2.17 -17.30
N ASN A 982 0.70 -3.27 -18.03
CA ASN A 982 -0.51 -3.64 -18.77
C ASN A 982 -0.96 -2.53 -19.75
N VAL A 983 -0.04 -1.89 -20.47
CA VAL A 983 -0.42 -0.87 -21.47
C VAL A 983 -1.02 -1.55 -22.69
N LEU A 984 -2.21 -1.12 -23.10
CA LEU A 984 -2.76 -1.50 -24.41
C LEU A 984 -2.14 -0.58 -25.46
N LEU A 985 -1.06 -1.05 -26.06
CA LEU A 985 -0.22 -0.28 -26.95
C LEU A 985 -0.57 -0.59 -28.40
N CYS A 986 -1.31 0.32 -29.03
CA CYS A 986 -1.65 0.29 -30.46
C CYS A 986 -2.46 -0.95 -30.87
N ASP A 987 -3.41 -1.37 -30.03
CA ASP A 987 -4.40 -2.37 -30.42
C ASP A 987 -5.20 -1.84 -31.63
N PRO A 988 -5.39 -2.63 -32.70
CA PRO A 988 -6.12 -2.16 -33.88
C PRO A 988 -7.52 -1.68 -33.55
N TYR A 989 -7.96 -0.63 -34.22
CA TYR A 989 -9.36 -0.23 -34.17
C TYR A 989 -10.18 -1.17 -35.05
N ILE A 990 -11.18 -1.85 -34.47
CA ILE A 990 -12.08 -2.72 -35.21
C ILE A 990 -13.48 -2.13 -35.13
N ARG A 991 -14.11 -1.88 -36.27
CA ARG A 991 -15.50 -1.43 -36.34
C ARG A 991 -16.14 -1.87 -37.65
N PHE A 992 -17.43 -2.20 -37.62
CA PHE A 992 -18.20 -2.60 -38.81
C PHE A 992 -17.56 -3.76 -39.61
N GLY A 993 -16.91 -4.70 -38.92
CA GLY A 993 -16.23 -5.83 -39.56
C GLY A 993 -14.95 -5.45 -40.33
N GLN A 994 -14.39 -4.28 -40.04
CA GLN A 994 -13.14 -3.79 -40.59
C GLN A 994 -12.14 -3.54 -39.46
N MET A 995 -10.91 -4.02 -39.63
CA MET A 995 -9.75 -3.74 -38.80
C MET A 995 -8.94 -2.63 -39.47
N HIS A 996 -8.78 -1.52 -38.76
CA HIS A 996 -7.94 -0.40 -39.15
C HIS A 996 -6.55 -0.60 -38.53
N LEU A 997 -5.52 -0.46 -39.35
CA LEU A 997 -4.14 -0.51 -38.91
C LEU A 997 -3.46 0.80 -39.28
N GLN A 998 -3.03 1.54 -38.26
CA GLN A 998 -2.25 2.76 -38.41
C GLN A 998 -0.86 2.66 -37.74
N ARG A 999 0.05 3.57 -38.12
CA ARG A 999 1.38 3.65 -37.52
C ARG A 999 1.34 4.60 -36.33
N THR A 1000 1.82 4.14 -35.18
CA THR A 1000 1.91 4.93 -33.95
C THR A 1000 3.38 5.25 -33.67
N THR A 1001 3.65 6.50 -33.30
CA THR A 1001 5.00 6.94 -32.91
C THR A 1001 4.97 7.55 -31.51
N ILE A 1002 5.87 7.11 -30.65
CA ILE A 1002 6.08 7.64 -29.30
C ILE A 1002 7.44 8.36 -29.29
N GLY A 1003 7.43 9.65 -28.98
CA GLY A 1003 8.62 10.49 -28.90
C GLY A 1003 9.55 10.11 -27.75
N LYS A 1004 10.64 10.86 -27.57
CA LYS A 1004 11.67 10.62 -26.53
C LYS A 1004 11.18 10.98 -25.16
N ARG A 1005 11.73 10.34 -24.12
CA ARG A 1005 11.42 10.68 -22.71
C ARG A 1005 9.92 10.66 -22.41
N VAL A 1006 9.21 9.72 -23.02
CA VAL A 1006 7.79 9.53 -22.79
C VAL A 1006 7.57 8.48 -21.71
N PHE A 1007 6.80 8.83 -20.70
CA PHE A 1007 6.26 7.86 -19.77
C PHE A 1007 4.81 7.54 -20.14
N ILE A 1008 4.49 6.26 -20.30
CA ILE A 1008 3.11 5.78 -20.43
C ILE A 1008 2.81 4.97 -19.18
N GLY A 1009 1.83 5.41 -18.40
CA GLY A 1009 1.47 4.85 -17.12
C GLY A 1009 0.62 3.59 -17.20
N ASN A 1010 0.45 2.99 -16.01
CA ASN A 1010 -0.21 1.71 -15.83
C ASN A 1010 -1.63 1.70 -16.40
N SER A 1011 -1.96 0.64 -17.11
CA SER A 1011 -3.27 0.42 -17.75
C SER A 1011 -3.66 1.47 -18.80
N ALA A 1012 -2.73 2.30 -19.27
CA ALA A 1012 -3.01 3.25 -20.34
C ALA A 1012 -3.39 2.54 -21.64
N ILE A 1013 -4.18 3.23 -22.46
CA ILE A 1013 -4.45 2.86 -23.84
C ILE A 1013 -3.79 3.90 -24.74
N VAL A 1014 -2.95 3.43 -25.65
CA VAL A 1014 -2.43 4.24 -26.75
C VAL A 1014 -3.10 3.72 -28.03
N PRO A 1015 -4.10 4.44 -28.56
CA PRO A 1015 -4.77 4.04 -29.80
C PRO A 1015 -3.80 3.93 -30.98
N ASP A 1016 -4.16 3.13 -31.99
CA ASP A 1016 -3.38 3.04 -33.21
C ASP A 1016 -3.44 4.37 -34.00
N GLY A 1017 -2.32 4.78 -34.60
CA GLY A 1017 -2.24 5.99 -35.41
C GLY A 1017 -1.88 7.28 -34.66
N ILE A 1018 -1.79 7.22 -33.33
CA ILE A 1018 -1.44 8.37 -32.51
C ILE A 1018 0.05 8.71 -32.63
N GLN A 1019 0.37 10.01 -32.59
CA GLN A 1019 1.74 10.49 -32.47
C GLN A 1019 1.89 11.18 -31.11
N ILE A 1020 2.59 10.53 -30.18
CA ILE A 1020 2.89 11.11 -28.87
C ILE A 1020 4.20 11.92 -29.02
N PRO A 1021 4.21 13.21 -28.67
CA PRO A 1021 5.41 14.04 -28.79
C PRO A 1021 6.48 13.65 -27.75
N ASN A 1022 7.67 14.25 -27.87
CA ASN A 1022 8.74 14.09 -26.89
C ASN A 1022 8.34 14.68 -25.53
N GLU A 1023 8.95 14.18 -24.45
CA GLU A 1023 8.81 14.69 -23.07
C GLU A 1023 7.37 14.68 -22.56
N CYS A 1024 6.59 13.68 -22.98
CA CYS A 1024 5.23 13.49 -22.50
C CYS A 1024 5.17 12.55 -21.30
N LEU A 1025 4.44 12.97 -20.27
CA LEU A 1025 4.01 12.10 -19.19
C LEU A 1025 2.54 11.76 -19.40
N ILE A 1026 2.24 10.55 -19.84
CA ILE A 1026 0.89 10.01 -19.99
C ILE A 1026 0.63 9.14 -18.76
N GLY A 1027 0.16 9.74 -17.67
CA GLY A 1027 -0.26 9.01 -16.47
C GLY A 1027 -1.69 8.49 -16.58
N CYS A 1028 -2.18 7.78 -15.55
CA CYS A 1028 -3.61 7.48 -15.36
C CYS A 1028 -4.18 8.39 -14.24
N MET A 1029 -5.15 9.24 -14.56
CA MET A 1029 -5.70 10.28 -13.69
C MET A 1029 -7.05 9.76 -13.24
N SER A 1030 -7.11 8.88 -12.25
CA SER A 1030 -8.40 8.48 -11.70
C SER A 1030 -8.99 9.65 -10.91
N LEU A 1031 -9.75 10.51 -11.58
CA LEU A 1031 -10.56 11.56 -10.95
C LEU A 1031 -11.91 10.97 -10.57
N VAL A 1032 -12.39 11.28 -9.36
CA VAL A 1032 -13.80 11.04 -9.00
C VAL A 1032 -14.64 12.05 -9.77
N ALA A 1033 -15.70 11.63 -10.47
CA ALA A 1033 -16.61 12.60 -11.10
C ALA A 1033 -17.16 13.61 -10.11
N ASP A 1034 -17.26 14.85 -10.56
CA ASP A 1034 -18.00 15.89 -9.87
C ASP A 1034 -19.45 15.44 -9.60
N GLY A 1035 -19.90 15.60 -8.36
CA GLY A 1035 -21.28 15.29 -7.95
C GLY A 1035 -21.54 13.84 -7.55
N MET A 1036 -20.52 12.99 -7.43
CA MET A 1036 -20.70 11.61 -6.97
C MET A 1036 -21.16 11.58 -5.51
N GLU A 1037 -22.32 10.98 -5.26
CA GLU A 1037 -22.91 10.96 -3.93
C GLU A 1037 -22.21 9.98 -3.00
N ALA A 1038 -22.29 10.25 -1.70
CA ALA A 1038 -21.76 9.34 -0.69
C ALA A 1038 -22.35 7.96 -0.97
N LYS A 1039 -21.46 7.03 -1.25
CA LYS A 1039 -21.82 5.71 -1.64
C LYS A 1039 -22.41 5.56 -3.07
N GLN A 1040 -21.59 5.80 -4.07
CA GLN A 1040 -21.80 5.35 -5.44
C GLN A 1040 -20.47 4.74 -5.90
N SER A 1041 -20.51 3.68 -6.70
CA SER A 1041 -19.30 3.08 -7.25
C SER A 1041 -18.88 3.75 -8.55
N CYS A 1042 -17.59 4.01 -8.70
CA CYS A 1042 -16.97 4.45 -9.94
C CYS A 1042 -15.85 3.49 -10.32
N LEU A 1043 -15.93 2.89 -11.51
CA LEU A 1043 -14.93 1.93 -12.00
C LEU A 1043 -14.42 2.29 -13.39
N GLY A 1044 -13.37 3.11 -13.46
CA GLY A 1044 -12.64 3.34 -14.70
C GLY A 1044 -11.62 4.44 -14.53
N SER A 1045 -10.46 4.33 -15.19
CA SER A 1045 -9.57 5.48 -15.37
C SER A 1045 -10.19 6.34 -16.48
N PRO A 1046 -10.42 7.65 -16.31
CA PRO A 1046 -10.94 8.48 -17.39
C PRO A 1046 -9.95 8.48 -18.57
N ALA A 1047 -10.49 8.44 -19.78
CA ALA A 1047 -9.70 8.60 -20.99
C ALA A 1047 -8.94 9.94 -20.97
N PHE A 1048 -7.65 9.90 -21.30
CA PHE A 1048 -6.87 11.10 -21.55
C PHE A 1048 -7.12 11.60 -22.95
N ILE A 1049 -7.53 12.86 -23.06
CA ILE A 1049 -7.51 13.56 -24.34
C ILE A 1049 -6.08 14.10 -24.49
N LEU A 1050 -5.27 13.46 -25.33
CA LEU A 1050 -4.00 14.03 -25.74
C LEU A 1050 -4.28 15.35 -26.47
N PRO A 1051 -3.57 16.44 -26.16
CA PRO A 1051 -3.71 17.67 -26.92
C PRO A 1051 -3.32 17.42 -28.38
N ASN A 1052 -4.18 17.82 -29.31
CA ASN A 1052 -3.95 17.78 -30.76
C ASN A 1052 -2.72 18.59 -31.17
#